data_AF-A0A7S3TZU0-F1
#
_entry.id   AF-A0A7S3TZU0-F1
#
_cell.length_a   1.000
_cell.length_b   1.000
_cell.length_c   1.000
_cell.angle_alpha   90.00
_cell.angle_beta   90.00
_cell.angle_gamma   90.00
#
_symmetry.space_group_name_H-M   'P 1'
#
loop_
_entity.id
_entity.type
_entity.pdbx_description
1 polymer ?
#
loop_
_entity_poly.entity_id
_entity_poly.type
_entity_poly.pdbx_seq_one_letter_code
_entity_poly.pdbx_strand_id
1 'polypeptide(L)'
;VWSYERHEVACSNNFTMIALDSTIDQTPWWMCGTLRLLSRRAAAGVLHGLPLQVFEMERKMLAAFRTLQSGTNTGKVVVRIPKTAPTPPRGAHLLSGGTGGLGLVTGKWLGESGASSVVLAARGGKVAPADGEKLKKIANCGFSVVKCDAAELTDTARMVGAILAKGSTLAGVWHAAGVLSDGLLRAQNSSTIKRVFAPKVAGAWALQQAAATSPLDTYVLFSSIATLIGGGGQSNYAAANGMLDSLGACRRTRAMNATSVEWGPWAAVGMAADESINARIQASGIGLISLEQGTLAFQATLQPAVSGVMSLVVLTWSKFLSLLPEVPPLMANYASRKGAVAAGGPQGEVKEITLEMIQETLKSTTGSEVDPDAPLMESGLDSLGAVELRNQLQAVAGDGVSLPSTLVFDHPTARQLAAFFEADADAPVTEASGAPVSGARVASSVGADISGASAQLPDGCGALGQVWQPSSCGVDAVAEVPADRWSLPPAPRSDDVVARRSRHGAFLRSTDGFDCSYFGVSPAEASAMDPQQRLLLERGYGALHAAGLERASLNGSLTGVFLGIGAGDFHPILMASSKGRGVYSATGSSHSIVSGRLSYILGMQGPAVSYDTACSAALTASHAATSALRLGECESGLVAGVSLMLLPDVSHSFAVAGMLSALGRSHTFDRRADGYARGEACCAWLLQGGATARRPVASALGSCVRQDGKSASL
;
A
#
# COMPACT_ATOMS: atom_id res chain seq x y z
N VAL A 1 33.89 -14.16 14.55
CA VAL A 1 35.15 -14.30 13.78
C VAL A 1 34.94 -15.41 12.78
N TRP A 2 35.04 -15.11 11.48
CA TRP A 2 34.82 -16.11 10.43
C TRP A 2 36.08 -16.94 10.24
N SER A 3 35.94 -18.23 9.91
CA SER A 3 37.06 -19.04 9.44
C SER A 3 37.54 -18.53 8.09
N TYR A 4 38.81 -18.77 7.77
CA TYR A 4 39.43 -18.34 6.49
C TYR A 4 38.61 -18.83 5.28
N GLU A 5 38.15 -20.07 5.31
CA GLU A 5 37.32 -20.69 4.27
C GLU A 5 35.93 -20.02 4.14
N ARG A 6 35.31 -19.62 5.26
CA ARG A 6 34.03 -18.89 5.24
C ARG A 6 34.18 -17.47 4.69
N HIS A 7 35.33 -16.84 4.91
CA HIS A 7 35.63 -15.53 4.36
C HIS A 7 35.82 -15.59 2.83
N GLU A 8 36.55 -16.59 2.33
CA GLU A 8 36.81 -16.76 0.90
C GLU A 8 35.53 -17.00 0.09
N VAL A 9 34.60 -17.81 0.60
CA VAL A 9 33.34 -18.14 -0.06
C VAL A 9 32.36 -16.94 -0.10
N ALA A 10 32.48 -16.01 0.84
CA ALA A 10 31.53 -14.91 1.00
C ALA A 10 31.99 -13.58 0.37
N CYS A 11 33.28 -13.41 0.11
CA CYS A 11 33.82 -12.21 -0.53
C CYS A 11 33.78 -12.31 -2.06
N SER A 12 32.61 -12.07 -2.67
CA SER A 12 32.47 -11.91 -4.13
C SER A 12 32.97 -10.57 -4.67
N ASN A 13 33.58 -9.72 -3.83
CA ASN A 13 34.10 -8.40 -4.19
C ASN A 13 35.62 -8.36 -4.02
N ASN A 14 36.34 -8.00 -5.10
CA ASN A 14 37.79 -7.85 -5.12
C ASN A 14 38.24 -6.67 -4.25
N PHE A 15 38.55 -6.92 -2.98
CA PHE A 15 39.23 -5.94 -2.13
C PHE A 15 40.75 -6.15 -2.22
N THR A 16 41.50 -5.06 -2.34
CA THR A 16 42.96 -5.07 -2.24
C THR A 16 43.36 -4.39 -0.95
N MET A 17 44.06 -5.12 -0.08
CA MET A 17 44.66 -4.53 1.12
C MET A 17 45.95 -3.82 0.75
N ILE A 18 46.13 -2.60 1.26
CA ILE A 18 47.28 -1.76 0.98
C ILE A 18 47.81 -1.24 2.31
N ALA A 19 49.07 -1.53 2.63
CA ALA A 19 49.77 -0.97 3.78
C ALA A 19 50.11 0.49 3.46
N LEU A 20 49.21 1.41 3.82
CA LEU A 20 49.25 2.79 3.33
C LEU A 20 50.57 3.49 3.66
N ASP A 21 51.07 3.27 4.88
CA ASP A 21 52.35 3.76 5.40
C ASP A 21 53.53 3.32 4.52
N SER A 22 53.69 2.02 4.28
CA SER A 22 54.77 1.48 3.46
C SER A 22 54.62 1.84 1.98
N THR A 23 53.37 1.93 1.50
CA THR A 23 53.06 2.23 0.09
C THR A 23 53.35 3.69 -0.27
N ILE A 24 53.15 4.61 0.68
CA ILE A 24 53.53 6.02 0.55
C ILE A 24 55.03 6.15 0.27
N ASP A 25 55.85 5.42 1.04
CA ASP A 25 57.30 5.52 0.94
C ASP A 25 57.87 4.76 -0.26
N GLN A 26 57.36 3.56 -0.54
CA GLN A 26 57.87 2.69 -1.61
C GLN A 26 57.35 3.07 -3.00
N THR A 27 56.14 3.63 -3.08
CA THR A 27 55.50 3.99 -4.36
C THR A 27 54.82 5.37 -4.31
N PRO A 28 55.56 6.44 -4.02
CA PRO A 28 55.00 7.79 -3.85
C PRO A 28 54.26 8.31 -5.08
N TRP A 29 54.69 7.90 -6.28
CA TRP A 29 54.03 8.24 -7.55
C TRP A 29 52.62 7.62 -7.66
N TRP A 30 52.47 6.36 -7.28
CA TRP A 30 51.19 5.65 -7.30
C TRP A 30 50.25 6.28 -6.27
N MET A 31 50.74 6.53 -5.05
CA MET A 31 49.96 7.18 -4.00
C MET A 31 49.53 8.60 -4.39
N CYS A 32 50.42 9.39 -4.99
CA CYS A 32 50.07 10.72 -5.50
C CYS A 32 48.98 10.64 -6.59
N GLY A 33 49.09 9.67 -7.51
CA GLY A 33 48.07 9.38 -8.52
C GLY A 33 46.72 9.01 -7.90
N THR A 34 46.72 8.11 -6.92
CA THR A 34 45.53 7.67 -6.16
C THR A 34 44.90 8.82 -5.40
N LEU A 35 45.67 9.63 -4.68
CA LEU A 35 45.17 10.82 -3.96
C LEU A 35 44.59 11.86 -4.92
N ARG A 36 45.23 12.10 -6.08
CA ARG A 36 44.67 12.98 -7.13
C ARG A 36 43.39 12.42 -7.75
N LEU A 37 43.29 11.10 -7.92
CA LEU A 37 42.07 10.45 -8.40
C LEU A 37 40.95 10.57 -7.37
N LEU A 38 41.23 10.26 -6.10
CA LEU A 38 40.29 10.41 -5.00
C LEU A 38 39.84 11.86 -4.85
N SER A 39 40.77 12.82 -4.90
CA SER A 39 40.46 14.26 -4.87
C SER A 39 39.57 14.67 -6.05
N ARG A 40 39.87 14.23 -7.28
CA ARG A 40 39.00 14.48 -8.45
C ARG A 40 37.62 13.86 -8.30
N ARG A 41 37.51 12.63 -7.78
CA ARG A 41 36.22 11.97 -7.55
C ARG A 41 35.43 12.59 -6.39
N ALA A 42 36.11 13.08 -5.35
CA ALA A 42 35.50 13.87 -4.29
C ALA A 42 34.97 15.20 -4.83
N ALA A 43 35.77 15.91 -5.63
CA ALA A 43 35.36 17.16 -6.29
C ALA A 43 34.18 16.96 -7.26
N ALA A 44 34.13 15.81 -7.94
CA ALA A 44 33.01 15.41 -8.78
C ALA A 44 31.80 14.86 -7.99
N GLY A 45 31.86 14.80 -6.65
CA GLY A 45 30.77 14.31 -5.80
C GLY A 45 30.50 12.80 -5.88
N VAL A 46 31.39 12.03 -6.49
CA VAL A 46 31.24 10.58 -6.74
C VAL A 46 31.70 9.75 -5.54
N LEU A 47 32.58 10.29 -4.70
CA LEU A 47 32.92 9.67 -3.42
C LEU A 47 31.86 10.04 -2.38
N HIS A 48 31.18 9.04 -1.85
CA HIS A 48 30.30 9.19 -0.70
C HIS A 48 31.04 8.74 0.56
N GLY A 49 30.80 9.44 1.67
CA GLY A 49 31.25 8.95 2.98
C GLY A 49 30.69 7.56 3.24
N LEU A 50 31.47 6.70 3.90
CA LEU A 50 30.97 5.41 4.35
C LEU A 50 29.72 5.63 5.23
N PRO A 51 28.69 4.79 5.10
CA PRO A 51 27.48 4.93 5.90
C PRO A 51 27.82 4.92 7.39
N LEU A 52 27.27 5.89 8.12
CA LEU A 52 27.46 6.03 9.56
C LEU A 52 26.27 5.43 10.28
N GLN A 53 26.52 4.42 11.11
CA GLN A 53 25.52 3.87 12.00
C GLN A 53 25.73 4.46 13.39
N VAL A 54 24.84 5.37 13.78
CA VAL A 54 24.95 6.12 15.03
C VAL A 54 24.09 5.48 16.11
N PHE A 55 24.69 5.24 17.26
CA PHE A 55 24.05 4.69 18.45
C PHE A 55 24.14 5.70 19.58
N GLU A 56 23.02 5.99 20.23
CA GLU A 56 23.00 6.88 21.39
C GLU A 56 23.65 6.20 22.60
N MET A 57 24.60 6.88 23.25
CA MET A 57 25.36 6.34 24.38
C MET A 57 24.44 5.84 25.51
N GLU A 58 23.38 6.59 25.83
CA GLU A 58 22.49 6.30 26.96
C GLU A 58 21.62 5.05 26.78
N ARG A 59 21.24 4.72 25.53
CA ARG A 59 20.21 3.68 25.26
C ARG A 59 20.69 2.54 24.39
N LYS A 60 21.75 2.73 23.60
CA LYS A 60 22.11 1.81 22.51
C LYS A 60 23.61 1.47 22.42
N MET A 61 24.39 1.75 23.46
CA MET A 61 25.82 1.40 23.51
C MET A 61 26.07 -0.10 23.25
N LEU A 62 25.31 -0.98 23.91
CA LEU A 62 25.42 -2.43 23.72
C LEU A 62 25.01 -2.88 22.31
N ALA A 63 24.12 -2.15 21.65
CA ALA A 63 23.76 -2.42 20.26
C ALA A 63 24.91 -2.03 19.32
N ALA A 64 25.62 -0.94 19.59
CA ALA A 64 26.80 -0.54 18.82
C ALA A 64 27.88 -1.63 18.83
N PHE A 65 28.19 -2.17 20.01
CA PHE A 65 29.16 -3.27 20.14
C PHE A 65 28.70 -4.55 19.45
N ARG A 66 27.40 -4.90 19.53
CA ARG A 66 26.85 -6.06 18.82
C ARG A 66 26.93 -5.91 17.30
N THR A 67 26.68 -4.71 16.78
CA THR A 67 26.85 -4.39 15.35
C THR A 67 28.31 -4.44 14.91
N LEU A 68 29.25 -4.01 15.76
CA LEU A 68 30.69 -4.22 15.51
C LEU A 68 31.05 -5.71 15.52
N GLN A 69 30.52 -6.49 16.46
CA GLN A 69 30.79 -7.92 16.59
C GLN A 69 30.22 -8.77 15.46
N SER A 70 29.11 -8.35 14.83
CA SER A 70 28.51 -9.11 13.72
C SER A 70 29.39 -9.12 12.47
N GLY A 71 30.32 -8.17 12.32
CA GLY A 71 31.20 -8.06 11.15
C GLY A 71 30.47 -7.71 9.86
N THR A 72 29.21 -7.29 9.93
CA THR A 72 28.37 -6.95 8.78
C THR A 72 28.36 -5.45 8.46
N ASN A 73 29.05 -4.62 9.25
CA ASN A 73 29.09 -3.18 9.05
C ASN A 73 30.01 -2.81 7.88
N THR A 74 29.45 -2.21 6.83
CA THR A 74 30.21 -1.68 5.68
C THR A 74 30.73 -0.25 5.89
N GLY A 75 30.49 0.33 7.08
CA GLY A 75 30.89 1.69 7.43
C GLY A 75 31.19 1.87 8.92
N LYS A 76 31.18 3.13 9.38
CA LYS A 76 31.59 3.47 10.75
C LYS A 76 30.44 3.30 11.73
N VAL A 77 30.69 2.54 12.79
CA VAL A 77 29.82 2.48 13.98
C VAL A 77 30.23 3.59 14.93
N VAL A 78 29.32 4.53 15.20
CA VAL A 78 29.58 5.71 16.03
C VAL A 78 28.69 5.67 17.25
N VAL A 79 29.29 5.85 18.43
CA VAL A 79 28.56 6.11 19.66
C VAL A 79 28.48 7.62 19.84
N ARG A 80 27.27 8.16 19.82
CA ARG A 80 27.04 9.59 20.05
C ARG A 80 26.91 9.85 21.54
N ILE A 81 27.75 10.75 22.04
CA ILE A 81 27.58 11.34 23.37
C ILE A 81 26.47 12.40 23.25
N PRO A 82 25.36 12.27 23.97
CA PRO A 82 24.25 13.21 23.84
C PRO A 82 24.69 14.59 24.29
N LYS A 83 24.45 15.59 23.43
CA LYS A 83 24.37 16.98 23.90
C LYS A 83 23.01 17.14 24.58
N THR A 84 23.00 17.58 25.83
CA THR A 84 21.80 17.59 26.68
C THR A 84 20.98 18.88 26.59
N ALA A 85 21.50 19.92 25.93
CA ALA A 85 20.82 21.21 25.79
C ALA A 85 20.67 21.63 24.33
N PRO A 86 19.53 22.25 23.95
CA PRO A 86 19.39 22.90 22.65
C PRO A 86 20.43 24.00 22.50
N THR A 87 21.06 24.07 21.33
CA THR A 87 21.94 25.18 21.01
C THR A 87 21.08 26.27 20.35
N PRO A 88 21.05 27.50 20.87
CA PRO A 88 20.30 28.59 20.22
C PRO A 88 20.87 28.83 18.80
N PRO A 89 20.04 29.29 17.85
CA PRO A 89 20.50 29.58 16.49
C PRO A 89 21.52 30.72 16.57
N ARG A 90 22.80 30.43 16.31
CA ARG A 90 23.89 31.41 16.32
C ARG A 90 24.44 31.57 14.91
N GLY A 91 25.10 32.68 14.62
CA GLY A 91 25.68 32.91 13.29
C GLY A 91 24.63 33.31 12.25
N ALA A 92 24.94 33.13 10.96
CA ALA A 92 24.06 33.52 9.87
C ALA A 92 23.13 32.36 9.48
N HIS A 93 21.85 32.67 9.28
CA HIS A 93 20.85 31.72 8.81
C HIS A 93 20.29 32.13 7.44
N LEU A 94 20.25 31.17 6.52
CA LEU A 94 19.65 31.33 5.21
C LEU A 94 18.24 30.72 5.19
N LEU A 95 17.25 31.46 4.72
CA LEU A 95 15.86 31.02 4.65
C LEU A 95 15.30 31.20 3.23
N SER A 96 15.08 30.09 2.51
CA SER A 96 14.41 30.12 1.20
C SER A 96 12.89 30.15 1.35
N GLY A 97 12.21 30.87 0.46
CA GLY A 97 10.80 31.21 0.68
C GLY A 97 10.63 32.22 1.81
N GLY A 98 11.70 32.97 2.13
CA GLY A 98 11.79 33.78 3.35
C GLY A 98 10.80 34.94 3.43
N THR A 99 10.22 35.35 2.32
CA THR A 99 9.18 36.40 2.28
C THR A 99 7.76 35.83 2.21
N GLY A 100 7.59 34.51 2.22
CA GLY A 100 6.28 33.86 2.39
C GLY A 100 5.84 33.83 3.85
N GLY A 101 4.57 33.50 4.12
CA GLY A 101 4.01 33.53 5.48
C GLY A 101 4.84 32.76 6.51
N LEU A 102 5.13 31.47 6.26
CA LEU A 102 5.98 30.66 7.14
C LEU A 102 7.44 31.12 7.16
N GLY A 103 7.93 31.69 6.04
CA GLY A 103 9.26 32.27 5.97
C GLY A 103 9.41 33.45 6.93
N LEU A 104 8.44 34.37 6.95
CA LEU A 104 8.48 35.52 7.86
C LEU A 104 8.38 35.11 9.33
N VAL A 105 7.51 34.14 9.65
CA VAL A 105 7.38 33.59 11.01
C VAL A 105 8.70 32.94 11.46
N THR A 106 9.32 32.13 10.60
CA THR A 106 10.60 31.48 10.88
C THR A 106 11.73 32.50 11.02
N GLY A 107 11.81 33.48 10.12
CA GLY A 107 12.84 34.52 10.14
C GLY A 107 12.75 35.39 11.39
N LYS A 108 11.54 35.80 11.78
CA LYS A 108 11.28 36.50 13.04
C LYS A 108 11.76 35.67 14.24
N TRP A 109 11.32 34.42 14.33
CA TRP A 109 11.69 33.53 15.43
C TRP A 109 13.21 33.30 15.52
N LEU A 110 13.90 33.14 14.39
CA LEU A 110 15.36 33.00 14.35
C LEU A 110 16.08 34.22 14.94
N GLY A 111 15.67 35.43 14.55
CA GLY A 111 16.25 36.66 15.08
C GLY A 111 15.98 36.83 16.56
N GLU A 112 14.74 36.59 17.00
CA GLU A 112 14.36 36.66 18.43
C GLU A 112 15.08 35.58 19.28
N SER A 113 15.45 34.46 18.67
CA SER A 113 16.11 33.33 19.34
C SER A 113 17.65 33.42 19.33
N GLY A 114 18.23 34.49 18.76
CA GLY A 114 19.68 34.78 18.87
C GLY A 114 20.50 34.64 17.60
N ALA A 115 19.86 34.48 16.43
CA ALA A 115 20.58 34.49 15.16
C ALA A 115 21.26 35.86 14.96
N SER A 116 22.52 35.87 14.51
CA SER A 116 23.23 37.12 14.26
C SER A 116 22.77 37.81 12.97
N SER A 117 22.37 37.01 11.99
CA SER A 117 21.75 37.50 10.76
C SER A 117 20.84 36.47 10.11
N VAL A 118 19.80 36.95 9.44
CA VAL A 118 18.86 36.13 8.67
C VAL A 118 18.78 36.67 7.24
N VAL A 119 19.06 35.80 6.28
CA VAL A 119 19.00 36.09 4.85
C VAL A 119 17.72 35.47 4.29
N LEU A 120 16.75 36.33 3.95
CA LEU A 120 15.47 35.96 3.37
C LEU A 120 15.60 35.86 1.85
N ALA A 121 15.69 34.64 1.35
CA ALA A 121 15.79 34.37 -0.08
C ALA A 121 14.40 34.23 -0.70
N ALA A 122 14.12 35.06 -1.71
CA ALA A 122 12.85 35.08 -2.42
C ALA A 122 13.03 35.46 -3.89
N ARG A 123 12.20 34.90 -4.78
CA ARG A 123 12.26 35.15 -6.23
C ARG A 123 12.16 36.63 -6.59
N GLY A 124 11.36 37.40 -5.84
CA GLY A 124 11.18 38.83 -6.04
C GLY A 124 12.27 39.70 -5.40
N GLY A 125 13.06 39.16 -4.46
CA GLY A 125 14.07 39.92 -3.71
C GLY A 125 13.51 41.09 -2.89
N LYS A 126 12.22 41.07 -2.55
CA LYS A 126 11.53 42.13 -1.82
C LYS A 126 10.66 41.54 -0.72
N VAL A 127 10.60 42.21 0.42
CA VAL A 127 9.66 41.93 1.51
C VAL A 127 8.64 43.07 1.57
N ALA A 128 7.42 42.80 2.03
CA ALA A 128 6.43 43.85 2.25
C ALA A 128 6.98 44.87 3.27
N PRO A 129 6.77 46.19 3.07
CA PRO A 129 7.31 47.21 3.97
C PRO A 129 6.93 46.98 5.44
N ALA A 130 5.67 46.64 5.70
CA ALA A 130 5.19 46.37 7.06
C ALA A 130 5.94 45.22 7.75
N ASP A 131 6.27 44.15 7.02
CA ASP A 131 7.00 43.02 7.57
C ASP A 131 8.50 43.32 7.69
N GLY A 132 9.06 44.06 6.73
CA GLY A 132 10.43 44.57 6.82
C GLY A 132 10.65 45.43 8.07
N GLU A 133 9.71 46.33 8.38
CA GLU A 133 9.76 47.16 9.60
C GLU A 133 9.62 46.33 10.89
N LYS A 134 8.80 45.27 10.89
CA LYS A 134 8.73 44.35 12.04
C LYS A 134 10.05 43.62 12.27
N LEU A 135 10.70 43.14 11.20
CA LEU A 135 11.98 42.43 11.31
C LEU A 135 13.12 43.34 11.76
N LYS A 136 13.17 44.59 11.29
CA LYS A 136 14.16 45.60 11.73
C LYS A 136 14.10 45.93 13.22
N LYS A 137 12.94 45.75 13.87
CA LYS A 137 12.76 46.00 15.31
C LYS A 137 13.38 44.92 16.19
N ILE A 138 13.74 43.76 15.63
CA ILE A 138 14.36 42.67 16.39
C ILE A 138 15.82 43.06 16.67
N ALA A 139 16.12 43.32 17.93
CA ALA A 139 17.46 43.71 18.35
C ALA A 139 18.47 42.58 18.11
N ASN A 140 19.73 42.95 17.86
CA ASN A 140 20.87 42.02 17.76
C ASN A 140 20.81 40.98 16.62
N CYS A 141 19.95 41.18 15.61
CA CYS A 141 19.92 40.36 14.39
C CYS A 141 19.86 41.22 13.12
N GLY A 142 20.77 40.99 12.17
CA GLY A 142 20.74 41.64 10.85
C GLY A 142 19.82 40.91 9.86
N PHE A 143 18.84 41.61 9.31
CA PHE A 143 17.97 41.04 8.26
C PHE A 143 18.35 41.56 6.87
N SER A 144 18.40 40.66 5.89
CA SER A 144 18.56 41.04 4.48
C SER A 144 17.64 40.21 3.59
N VAL A 145 17.16 40.81 2.50
CA VAL A 145 16.33 40.11 1.51
C VAL A 145 17.14 40.02 0.22
N VAL A 146 17.23 38.80 -0.33
CA VAL A 146 18.04 38.53 -1.53
C VAL A 146 17.14 37.96 -2.61
N LYS A 147 17.29 38.47 -3.84
CA LYS A 147 16.68 37.90 -5.03
C LYS A 147 17.34 36.56 -5.34
N CYS A 148 16.60 35.48 -5.20
CA CYS A 148 17.06 34.13 -5.46
C CYS A 148 15.86 33.26 -5.85
N ASP A 149 15.93 32.61 -7.01
CA ASP A 149 15.12 31.41 -7.22
C ASP A 149 15.82 30.22 -6.59
N ALA A 150 15.15 29.55 -5.64
CA ALA A 150 15.74 28.40 -4.97
C ALA A 150 15.96 27.25 -5.96
N ALA A 151 15.11 27.10 -6.98
CA ALA A 151 15.20 26.03 -7.97
C ALA A 151 16.41 26.17 -8.91
N GLU A 152 17.04 27.34 -8.95
CA GLU A 152 18.16 27.64 -9.84
C GLU A 152 19.52 27.47 -9.13
N LEU A 153 20.35 26.57 -9.66
CA LEU A 153 21.65 26.21 -9.09
C LEU A 153 22.60 27.42 -9.01
N THR A 154 22.60 28.27 -10.04
CA THR A 154 23.47 29.46 -10.09
C THR A 154 23.05 30.52 -9.08
N ASP A 155 21.74 30.68 -8.85
CA ASP A 155 21.22 31.64 -7.88
C ASP A 155 21.55 31.24 -6.45
N THR A 156 21.32 29.97 -6.10
CA THR A 156 21.64 29.44 -4.77
C THR A 156 23.14 29.47 -4.48
N ALA A 157 23.99 29.07 -5.44
CA ALA A 157 25.44 29.16 -5.31
C ALA A 157 25.93 30.60 -5.13
N ARG A 158 25.44 31.54 -5.94
CA ARG A 158 25.77 32.97 -5.84
C ARG A 158 25.36 33.56 -4.49
N MET A 159 24.16 33.21 -4.01
CA MET A 159 23.65 33.68 -2.73
C MET A 159 24.50 33.15 -1.56
N VAL A 160 24.77 31.85 -1.51
CA VAL A 160 25.61 31.27 -0.43
C VAL A 160 27.03 31.83 -0.50
N GLY A 161 27.61 31.94 -1.70
CA GLY A 161 28.92 32.58 -1.90
C GLY A 161 28.96 34.01 -1.38
N ALA A 162 27.91 34.81 -1.63
CA ALA A 162 27.82 36.18 -1.12
C ALA A 162 27.68 36.26 0.42
N ILE A 163 27.07 35.27 1.07
CA ILE A 163 27.02 35.18 2.53
C ILE A 163 28.42 34.89 3.08
N LEU A 164 29.11 33.90 2.50
CA LEU A 164 30.44 33.49 2.94
C LEU A 164 31.49 34.59 2.69
N ALA A 165 31.40 35.31 1.58
CA ALA A 165 32.31 36.41 1.24
C ALA A 165 32.27 37.58 2.24
N LYS A 166 31.17 37.75 2.98
CA LYS A 166 31.06 38.75 4.05
C LYS A 166 31.76 38.34 5.36
N GLY A 167 32.44 37.19 5.38
CA GLY A 167 33.07 36.64 6.58
C GLY A 167 32.08 36.09 7.61
N SER A 168 30.79 36.01 7.27
CA SER A 168 29.76 35.47 8.15
C SER A 168 29.80 33.94 8.11
N THR A 169 29.81 33.29 9.28
CA THR A 169 29.68 31.83 9.36
C THR A 169 28.21 31.45 9.09
N LEU A 170 27.95 30.81 7.94
CA LEU A 170 26.64 30.24 7.65
C LEU A 170 26.43 29.03 8.56
N ALA A 171 25.59 29.20 9.58
CA ALA A 171 25.35 28.22 10.62
C ALA A 171 24.03 27.46 10.43
N GLY A 172 23.08 28.00 9.64
CA GLY A 172 21.91 27.21 9.32
C GLY A 172 21.20 27.56 8.01
N VAL A 173 20.52 26.56 7.47
CA VAL A 173 19.66 26.68 6.29
C VAL A 173 18.26 26.20 6.63
N TRP A 174 17.27 26.97 6.23
CA TRP A 174 15.86 26.71 6.43
C TRP A 174 15.17 26.77 5.06
N HIS A 175 14.54 25.67 4.65
CA HIS A 175 13.95 25.54 3.33
C HIS A 175 12.43 25.53 3.40
N ALA A 176 11.83 26.73 3.35
CA ALA A 176 10.38 26.94 3.39
C ALA A 176 9.76 27.25 2.01
N ALA A 177 10.54 27.12 0.92
CA ALA A 177 10.02 27.38 -0.42
C ALA A 177 9.06 26.27 -0.87
N GLY A 178 7.90 26.66 -1.40
CA GLY A 178 6.91 25.71 -1.88
C GLY A 178 5.75 26.41 -2.58
N VAL A 179 5.08 25.69 -3.46
CA VAL A 179 3.82 26.07 -4.10
C VAL A 179 2.93 24.85 -4.23
N LEU A 180 1.63 25.06 -4.32
CA LEU A 180 0.64 24.01 -4.58
C LEU A 180 0.24 23.98 -6.06
N SER A 181 -0.22 22.82 -6.50
CA SER A 181 -0.83 22.60 -7.82
C SER A 181 -1.76 21.39 -7.73
N ASP A 182 -2.78 21.53 -6.88
CA ASP A 182 -3.64 20.43 -6.48
C ASP A 182 -4.54 19.98 -7.64
N GLY A 183 -4.82 18.69 -7.69
CA GLY A 183 -5.63 18.03 -8.72
C GLY A 183 -5.62 16.52 -8.55
N LEU A 184 -6.72 15.86 -8.92
CA LEU A 184 -6.79 14.40 -8.94
C LEU A 184 -5.63 13.82 -9.76
N LEU A 185 -5.17 12.61 -9.43
CA LEU A 185 -4.00 12.00 -10.07
C LEU A 185 -4.11 11.99 -11.61
N ARG A 186 -5.31 11.76 -12.15
CA ARG A 186 -5.58 11.79 -13.61
C ARG A 186 -5.44 13.18 -14.25
N ALA A 187 -5.60 14.25 -13.47
CA ALA A 187 -5.44 15.63 -13.92
C ALA A 187 -4.01 16.17 -13.76
N GLN A 188 -3.12 15.40 -13.13
CA GLN A 188 -1.71 15.75 -13.01
C GLN A 188 -0.98 15.53 -14.34
N ASN A 189 -0.02 16.41 -14.62
CA ASN A 189 0.77 16.40 -15.85
C ASN A 189 2.19 16.95 -15.58
N SER A 190 3.04 16.97 -16.60
CA SER A 190 4.42 17.41 -16.41
C SER A 190 4.57 18.84 -15.90
N SER A 191 3.67 19.77 -16.26
CA SER A 191 3.80 21.18 -15.86
C SER A 191 3.40 21.38 -14.40
N THR A 192 2.30 20.76 -13.97
CA THR A 192 1.82 20.77 -12.57
C THR A 192 2.83 20.11 -11.63
N ILE A 193 3.42 18.97 -12.02
CA ILE A 193 4.50 18.31 -11.25
C ILE A 193 5.73 19.20 -11.19
N LYS A 194 6.24 19.71 -12.32
CA LYS A 194 7.43 20.59 -12.36
C LYS A 194 7.24 21.83 -11.49
N ARG A 195 6.05 22.43 -11.51
CA ARG A 195 5.72 23.63 -10.71
C ARG A 195 5.92 23.39 -9.21
N VAL A 196 5.49 22.24 -8.69
CA VAL A 196 5.61 21.89 -7.26
C VAL A 196 7.01 21.38 -6.92
N PHE A 197 7.62 20.57 -7.80
CA PHE A 197 8.95 20.00 -7.61
C PHE A 197 10.06 21.05 -7.68
N ALA A 198 9.92 22.08 -8.51
CA ALA A 198 10.97 23.10 -8.69
C ALA A 198 11.37 23.77 -7.36
N PRO A 199 10.47 24.44 -6.61
CA PRO A 199 10.87 25.11 -5.37
C PRO A 199 11.18 24.15 -4.23
N LYS A 200 10.57 22.95 -4.19
CA LYS A 200 10.81 21.96 -3.12
C LYS A 200 12.02 21.07 -3.40
N VAL A 201 11.94 20.24 -4.43
CA VAL A 201 12.93 19.19 -4.69
C VAL A 201 14.21 19.80 -5.29
N ALA A 202 14.08 20.48 -6.43
CA ALA A 202 15.25 21.11 -7.06
C ALA A 202 15.84 22.19 -6.15
N GLY A 203 14.97 22.95 -5.48
CA GLY A 203 15.39 23.97 -4.51
C GLY A 203 16.17 23.44 -3.32
N ALA A 204 15.68 22.40 -2.65
CA ALA A 204 16.39 21.78 -1.54
C ALA A 204 17.72 21.14 -1.97
N TRP A 205 17.74 20.53 -3.16
CA TRP A 205 18.96 19.94 -3.73
C TRP A 205 20.01 21.00 -4.06
N ALA A 206 19.59 22.12 -4.67
CA ALA A 206 20.45 23.24 -5.01
C ALA A 206 21.07 23.88 -3.75
N LEU A 207 20.24 24.15 -2.73
CA LEU A 207 20.71 24.67 -1.45
C LEU A 207 21.68 23.72 -0.74
N GLN A 208 21.42 22.41 -0.79
CA GLN A 208 22.33 21.41 -0.22
C GLN A 208 23.70 21.46 -0.90
N GLN A 209 23.75 21.54 -2.23
CA GLN A 209 25.00 21.64 -2.96
C GLN A 209 25.73 22.95 -2.66
N ALA A 210 25.01 24.07 -2.65
CA ALA A 210 25.58 25.39 -2.40
C ALA A 210 26.14 25.51 -0.96
N ALA A 211 25.51 24.88 0.02
CA ALA A 211 25.92 24.92 1.42
C ALA A 211 26.80 23.72 1.86
N ALA A 212 27.26 22.89 0.92
CA ALA A 212 27.95 21.64 1.22
C ALA A 212 29.26 21.82 2.02
N THR A 213 29.94 22.96 1.87
CA THR A 213 31.19 23.28 2.57
C THR A 213 30.98 24.09 3.84
N SER A 214 29.75 24.46 4.17
CA SER A 214 29.44 25.27 5.36
C SER A 214 29.27 24.38 6.59
N PRO A 215 29.84 24.75 7.75
CA PRO A 215 29.69 24.00 9.01
C PRO A 215 28.31 24.28 9.63
N LEU A 216 27.27 23.71 9.04
CA LEU A 216 25.89 23.96 9.44
C LEU A 216 25.53 23.27 10.75
N ASP A 217 25.17 24.05 11.76
CA ASP A 217 24.54 23.58 13.00
C ASP A 217 23.10 23.11 12.76
N THR A 218 22.41 23.68 11.76
CA THR A 218 21.00 23.37 11.50
C THR A 218 20.70 23.34 10.01
N TYR A 219 19.91 22.35 9.57
CA TYR A 219 19.37 22.30 8.21
C TYR A 219 17.92 21.82 8.26
N VAL A 220 16.95 22.73 8.18
CA VAL A 220 15.53 22.38 8.33
C VAL A 220 14.85 22.41 6.97
N LEU A 221 14.16 21.33 6.62
CA LEU A 221 13.35 21.22 5.42
C LEU A 221 11.87 21.29 5.80
N PHE A 222 11.10 22.16 5.17
CA PHE A 222 9.67 22.28 5.42
C PHE A 222 8.93 21.33 4.48
N SER A 223 8.68 20.13 4.99
CA SER A 223 7.86 19.09 4.38
C SER A 223 6.37 19.30 4.76
N SER A 224 5.53 18.29 4.56
CA SER A 224 4.11 18.35 4.89
C SER A 224 3.58 17.00 5.33
N ILE A 225 2.61 16.99 6.24
CA ILE A 225 1.91 15.79 6.68
C ILE A 225 1.26 15.00 5.52
N ALA A 226 1.06 15.63 4.35
CA ALA A 226 0.62 14.95 3.14
C ALA A 226 1.53 13.79 2.70
N THR A 227 2.78 13.72 3.16
CA THR A 227 3.68 12.57 2.96
C THR A 227 3.30 11.37 3.81
N LEU A 228 2.81 11.64 5.04
CA LEU A 228 2.45 10.63 6.02
C LEU A 228 1.05 10.07 5.80
N ILE A 229 0.05 10.96 5.65
CA ILE A 229 -1.38 10.59 5.60
C ILE A 229 -2.02 10.82 4.23
N GLY A 230 -1.28 11.36 3.27
CA GLY A 230 -1.83 11.78 1.98
C GLY A 230 -2.62 13.09 2.06
N GLY A 231 -3.09 13.55 0.91
CA GLY A 231 -3.99 14.69 0.78
C GLY A 231 -4.81 14.54 -0.50
N GLY A 232 -6.13 14.73 -0.42
CA GLY A 232 -7.01 14.63 -1.57
C GLY A 232 -6.58 15.60 -2.67
N GLY A 233 -6.17 15.07 -3.83
CA GLY A 233 -5.66 15.88 -4.95
C GLY A 233 -4.22 16.38 -4.80
N GLN A 234 -3.47 15.97 -3.78
CA GLN A 234 -2.12 16.48 -3.50
C GLN A 234 -1.01 15.48 -3.85
N SER A 235 -1.22 14.64 -4.86
CA SER A 235 -0.24 13.59 -5.24
C SER A 235 1.15 14.14 -5.59
N ASN A 236 1.22 15.21 -6.38
CA ASN A 236 2.48 15.88 -6.74
C ASN A 236 3.16 16.53 -5.53
N TYR A 237 2.38 17.09 -4.60
CA TYR A 237 2.86 17.75 -3.39
C TYR A 237 3.36 16.75 -2.36
N ALA A 238 2.61 15.66 -2.11
CA ALA A 238 3.05 14.55 -1.29
C ALA A 238 4.36 13.96 -1.83
N ALA A 239 4.46 13.71 -3.13
CA ALA A 239 5.70 13.21 -3.74
C ALA A 239 6.90 14.17 -3.57
N ALA A 240 6.69 15.47 -3.80
CA ALA A 240 7.76 16.48 -3.64
C ALA A 240 8.25 16.59 -2.19
N ASN A 241 7.33 16.52 -1.22
CA ASN A 241 7.66 16.56 0.20
C ASN A 241 8.34 15.27 0.67
N GLY A 242 7.93 14.09 0.16
CA GLY A 242 8.60 12.83 0.49
C GLY A 242 10.06 12.79 0.04
N MET A 243 10.41 13.53 -1.02
CA MET A 243 11.81 13.76 -1.41
C MET A 243 12.55 14.66 -0.42
N LEU A 244 11.89 15.65 0.21
CA LEU A 244 12.49 16.44 1.29
C LEU A 244 12.77 15.58 2.52
N ASP A 245 11.82 14.71 2.90
CA ASP A 245 11.99 13.77 4.02
C ASP A 245 13.17 12.82 3.76
N SER A 246 13.23 12.28 2.55
CA SER A 246 14.34 11.44 2.09
C SER A 246 15.67 12.19 2.06
N LEU A 247 15.70 13.46 1.66
CA LEU A 247 16.90 14.29 1.69
C LEU A 247 17.37 14.54 3.12
N GLY A 248 16.46 14.85 4.04
CA GLY A 248 16.75 15.02 5.46
C GLY A 248 17.37 13.74 6.05
N ALA A 249 16.77 12.58 5.78
CA ALA A 249 17.30 11.28 6.19
C ALA A 249 18.66 10.98 5.56
N CYS A 250 18.86 11.27 4.27
CA CYS A 250 20.14 11.06 3.57
C CYS A 250 21.26 11.96 4.12
N ARG A 251 20.97 13.21 4.49
CA ARG A 251 21.94 14.08 5.16
C ARG A 251 22.39 13.49 6.49
N ARG A 252 21.46 12.96 7.28
CA ARG A 252 21.73 12.31 8.57
C ARG A 252 22.64 11.10 8.44
N THR A 253 22.42 10.23 7.45
CA THR A 253 23.27 9.05 7.22
C THR A 253 24.69 9.41 6.81
N ARG A 254 24.89 10.64 6.32
CA ARG A 254 26.19 11.25 5.99
C ARG A 254 26.75 12.14 7.12
N ALA A 255 26.21 12.05 8.33
CA ALA A 255 26.57 12.90 9.49
C ALA A 255 26.47 14.41 9.25
N MET A 256 25.61 14.83 8.34
CA MET A 256 25.21 16.22 8.24
C MET A 256 23.95 16.46 9.06
N ASN A 257 23.87 17.63 9.71
CA ASN A 257 22.65 18.06 10.38
C ASN A 257 21.54 18.22 9.35
N ALA A 258 20.38 17.65 9.66
CA ALA A 258 19.15 17.84 8.91
C ALA A 258 17.91 17.38 9.68
N THR A 259 16.83 18.12 9.54
CA THR A 259 15.51 17.74 10.05
C THR A 259 14.47 18.14 9.02
N SER A 260 13.76 17.16 8.47
CA SER A 260 12.55 17.43 7.70
C SER A 260 11.36 17.50 8.64
N VAL A 261 10.58 18.58 8.52
CA VAL A 261 9.39 18.79 9.35
C VAL A 261 8.16 18.66 8.48
N GLU A 262 7.38 17.59 8.70
CA GLU A 262 6.09 17.35 8.08
C GLU A 262 5.04 18.21 8.77
N TRP A 263 4.83 19.42 8.23
CA TRP A 263 3.85 20.36 8.77
C TRP A 263 2.42 19.96 8.40
N GLY A 264 1.55 19.95 9.41
CA GLY A 264 0.11 20.10 9.23
C GLY A 264 -0.29 21.51 8.80
N PRO A 265 -1.59 21.76 8.62
CA PRO A 265 -2.10 23.05 8.19
C PRO A 265 -1.94 24.09 9.29
N TRP A 266 -1.57 25.32 8.93
CA TRP A 266 -1.36 26.42 9.87
C TRP A 266 -2.56 27.35 9.88
N ALA A 267 -2.96 27.81 11.07
CA ALA A 267 -4.19 28.57 11.24
C ALA A 267 -4.19 29.93 10.54
N ALA A 268 -3.05 30.64 10.56
CA ALA A 268 -2.99 32.05 10.18
C ALA A 268 -2.04 32.37 9.02
N VAL A 269 -1.21 31.43 8.59
CA VAL A 269 -0.12 31.68 7.61
C VAL A 269 0.13 30.47 6.70
N GLY A 270 0.67 30.72 5.51
CA GLY A 270 1.08 29.66 4.58
C GLY A 270 0.01 29.27 3.56
N MET A 271 0.25 28.16 2.86
CA MET A 271 -0.55 27.75 1.69
C MET A 271 -1.94 27.21 2.06
N ALA A 272 -2.21 26.98 3.35
CA ALA A 272 -3.48 26.48 3.88
C ALA A 272 -4.28 27.54 4.65
N ALA A 273 -3.90 28.82 4.62
CA ALA A 273 -4.57 29.87 5.38
C ALA A 273 -5.93 30.33 4.80
N ASP A 274 -6.45 29.65 3.77
CA ASP A 274 -7.76 29.92 3.19
C ASP A 274 -8.87 29.27 4.04
N GLU A 275 -9.88 30.05 4.43
CA GLU A 275 -10.96 29.62 5.33
C GLU A 275 -11.77 28.44 4.79
N SER A 276 -11.97 28.36 3.47
CA SER A 276 -12.73 27.28 2.83
C SER A 276 -11.99 25.94 2.87
N ILE A 277 -10.66 25.99 2.74
CA ILE A 277 -9.77 24.83 2.82
C ILE A 277 -9.70 24.32 4.26
N ASN A 278 -9.68 25.23 5.24
CA ASN A 278 -9.63 24.90 6.66
C ASN A 278 -10.86 24.13 7.13
N ALA A 279 -12.08 24.52 6.72
CA ALA A 279 -13.30 23.83 7.14
C ALA A 279 -13.31 22.35 6.71
N ARG A 280 -12.89 22.06 5.47
CA ARG A 280 -12.82 20.68 4.95
C ARG A 280 -11.77 19.84 5.66
N ILE A 281 -10.59 20.42 5.92
CA ILE A 281 -9.50 19.75 6.64
C ILE A 281 -9.91 19.47 8.10
N GLN A 282 -10.55 20.42 8.77
CA GLN A 282 -11.04 20.25 10.14
C GLN A 282 -12.19 19.24 10.24
N ALA A 283 -13.06 19.17 9.23
CA ALA A 283 -14.09 18.13 9.13
C ALA A 283 -13.46 16.72 9.09
N SER A 284 -12.26 16.59 8.52
CA SER A 284 -11.50 15.33 8.51
C SER A 284 -10.77 15.00 9.83
N GLY A 285 -10.97 15.80 10.89
CA GLY A 285 -10.30 15.63 12.18
C GLY A 285 -8.88 16.19 12.23
N ILE A 286 -8.41 16.88 11.18
CA ILE A 286 -7.11 17.54 11.15
C ILE A 286 -7.26 19.00 11.61
N GLY A 287 -6.68 19.31 12.77
CA GLY A 287 -6.68 20.66 13.34
C GLY A 287 -5.63 21.58 12.73
N LEU A 288 -5.74 22.87 13.05
CA LEU A 288 -4.84 23.91 12.60
C LEU A 288 -3.76 24.19 13.64
N ILE A 289 -2.52 24.34 13.17
CA ILE A 289 -1.35 24.65 13.99
C ILE A 289 -1.35 26.16 14.30
N SER A 290 -1.28 26.51 15.58
CA SER A 290 -1.10 27.89 16.01
C SER A 290 0.36 28.33 15.84
N LEU A 291 0.60 29.65 15.82
CA LEU A 291 1.96 30.19 15.75
C LEU A 291 2.83 29.71 16.93
N GLU A 292 2.25 29.60 18.12
CA GLU A 292 2.91 29.14 19.35
C GLU A 292 3.30 27.66 19.26
N GLN A 293 2.43 26.80 18.73
CA GLN A 293 2.75 25.39 18.50
C GLN A 293 3.87 25.24 17.46
N GLY A 294 3.82 26.07 16.41
CA GLY A 294 4.84 26.11 15.38
C GLY A 294 6.23 26.49 15.89
N THR A 295 6.33 27.50 16.77
CA THR A 295 7.62 27.92 17.34
C THR A 295 8.23 26.88 18.27
N LEU A 296 7.40 26.12 19.02
CA LEU A 296 7.87 24.96 19.79
C LEU A 296 8.50 23.89 18.89
N ALA A 297 7.92 23.64 17.71
CA ALA A 297 8.53 22.74 16.74
C ALA A 297 9.86 23.27 16.19
N PHE A 298 10.00 24.57 15.94
CA PHE A 298 11.31 25.14 15.57
C PHE A 298 12.36 24.90 16.66
N GLN A 299 12.02 25.10 17.94
CA GLN A 299 12.91 24.76 19.06
C GLN A 299 13.26 23.27 19.08
N ALA A 300 12.30 22.39 18.82
CA ALA A 300 12.53 20.95 18.72
C ALA A 300 13.51 20.59 17.60
N THR A 301 13.50 21.30 16.47
CA THR A 301 14.47 21.05 15.37
C THR A 301 15.92 21.35 15.75
N LEU A 302 16.15 22.15 16.80
CA LEU A 302 17.48 22.47 17.32
C LEU A 302 17.98 21.48 18.38
N GLN A 303 17.15 20.50 18.76
CA GLN A 303 17.53 19.50 19.75
C GLN A 303 18.55 18.53 19.15
N PRO A 304 19.65 18.22 19.85
CA PRO A 304 20.69 17.30 19.34
C PRO A 304 20.18 15.89 18.99
N ALA A 305 19.12 15.44 19.68
CA ALA A 305 18.52 14.12 19.52
C ALA A 305 17.30 14.11 18.58
N VAL A 306 16.98 15.23 17.89
CA VAL A 306 15.81 15.29 17.01
C VAL A 306 15.90 14.22 15.91
N SER A 307 14.78 13.70 15.41
CA SER A 307 14.75 12.73 14.31
C SER A 307 15.07 13.40 12.95
N GLY A 308 15.54 12.62 11.97
CA GLY A 308 15.76 13.12 10.60
C GLY A 308 14.47 13.57 9.91
N VAL A 309 13.34 13.01 10.33
CA VAL A 309 11.98 13.41 9.95
C VAL A 309 11.14 13.52 11.22
N MET A 310 10.42 14.62 11.37
CA MET A 310 9.48 14.84 12.47
C MET A 310 8.17 15.40 11.92
N SER A 311 7.04 15.05 12.53
CA SER A 311 5.73 15.52 12.09
C SER A 311 5.09 16.37 13.17
N LEU A 312 4.53 17.51 12.78
CA LEU A 312 3.68 18.33 13.66
C LEU A 312 2.31 18.42 13.02
N VAL A 313 1.32 17.77 13.62
CA VAL A 313 -0.07 17.82 13.19
C VAL A 313 -0.97 17.80 14.43
N VAL A 314 -2.03 18.60 14.41
CA VAL A 314 -3.07 18.57 15.44
C VAL A 314 -4.15 17.61 14.95
N LEU A 315 -4.46 16.56 15.71
CA LEU A 315 -5.46 15.56 15.32
C LEU A 315 -6.52 15.39 16.40
N THR A 316 -7.78 15.45 15.99
CA THR A 316 -8.90 14.91 16.74
C THR A 316 -9.00 13.44 16.39
N TRP A 317 -8.31 12.59 17.15
CA TRP A 317 -8.13 11.17 16.84
C TRP A 317 -9.42 10.42 16.57
N SER A 318 -10.50 10.69 17.32
CA SER A 318 -11.80 10.05 17.08
C SER A 318 -12.34 10.33 15.66
N LYS A 319 -12.32 11.58 15.22
CA LYS A 319 -12.77 12.01 13.89
C LYS A 319 -11.82 11.57 12.79
N PHE A 320 -10.52 11.69 13.01
CA PHE A 320 -9.52 11.32 12.01
C PHE A 320 -9.52 9.81 11.75
N LEU A 321 -9.54 8.99 12.81
CA LEU A 321 -9.53 7.54 12.69
C LEU A 321 -10.87 6.98 12.19
N SER A 322 -12.01 7.63 12.46
CA SER A 322 -13.31 7.19 11.94
C SER A 322 -13.44 7.32 10.42
N LEU A 323 -12.59 8.12 9.79
CA LEU A 323 -12.57 8.31 8.34
C LEU A 323 -11.62 7.36 7.62
N LEU A 324 -10.81 6.62 8.37
CA LEU A 324 -9.90 5.63 7.80
C LEU A 324 -10.60 4.27 7.76
N PRO A 325 -10.53 3.54 6.63
CA PRO A 325 -11.08 2.18 6.56
C PRO A 325 -10.39 1.24 7.55
N GLU A 326 -9.10 1.45 7.79
CA GLU A 326 -8.32 0.74 8.81
C GLU A 326 -7.35 1.70 9.51
N VAL A 327 -7.10 1.48 10.80
CA VAL A 327 -6.15 2.28 11.57
C VAL A 327 -4.72 1.76 11.33
N PRO A 328 -3.79 2.56 10.78
CA PRO A 328 -2.43 2.13 10.55
C PRO A 328 -1.73 1.73 11.87
N PRO A 329 -0.80 0.75 11.86
CA PRO A 329 -0.10 0.30 13.08
C PRO A 329 0.59 1.43 13.86
N LEU A 330 1.13 2.44 13.15
CA LEU A 330 1.74 3.62 13.75
C LEU A 330 0.75 4.41 14.64
N MET A 331 -0.55 4.33 14.35
CA MET A 331 -1.62 5.05 15.01
C MET A 331 -2.50 4.17 15.90
N ALA A 332 -2.23 2.87 16.00
CA ALA A 332 -3.04 1.91 16.76
C ALA A 332 -3.20 2.30 18.24
N ASN A 333 -2.18 2.90 18.85
CA ASN A 333 -2.22 3.37 20.25
C ASN A 333 -3.18 4.55 20.48
N TYR A 334 -3.64 5.21 19.41
CA TYR A 334 -4.61 6.31 19.50
C TYR A 334 -6.04 5.81 19.25
N ALA A 335 -6.23 4.59 18.72
CA ALA A 335 -7.55 3.99 18.52
C ALA A 335 -8.23 3.60 19.84
N SER A 336 -7.46 3.25 20.88
CA SER A 336 -7.96 2.86 22.20
C SER A 336 -8.41 4.04 23.07
N ARG A 337 -8.16 5.29 22.67
CA ARG A 337 -8.63 6.50 23.37
C ARG A 337 -10.09 6.86 23.07
N LYS A 338 -10.93 5.86 22.77
CA LYS A 338 -12.38 6.03 22.55
C LYS A 338 -13.16 6.44 23.82
N GLY A 339 -12.55 6.49 25.00
CA GLY A 339 -13.23 6.90 26.23
C GLY A 339 -12.30 7.57 27.23
N ALA A 340 -12.11 8.89 27.12
CA ALA A 340 -11.64 9.75 28.20
C ALA A 340 -11.79 11.23 27.82
N VAL A 341 -13.01 11.69 27.56
CA VAL A 341 -13.36 13.10 27.77
C VAL A 341 -14.70 13.09 28.50
N ALA A 342 -14.66 13.49 29.77
CA ALA A 342 -15.83 13.69 30.59
C ALA A 342 -16.72 14.76 29.92
N ALA A 343 -17.91 14.35 29.49
CA ALA A 343 -18.98 15.25 29.06
C ALA A 343 -19.99 15.35 30.21
N GLY A 344 -19.84 16.39 31.03
CA GLY A 344 -20.98 16.99 31.71
C GLY A 344 -21.72 17.87 30.70
N GLY A 345 -22.89 17.43 30.25
CA GLY A 345 -23.78 18.15 29.35
C GLY A 345 -25.05 17.30 29.10
N PRO A 346 -26.24 17.90 28.96
CA PRO A 346 -27.51 17.25 29.27
C PRO A 346 -27.86 16.13 28.29
N GLN A 347 -28.37 15.01 28.81
CA GLN A 347 -29.00 13.96 28.02
C GLN A 347 -30.19 14.55 27.25
N GLY A 348 -30.10 14.58 25.92
CA GLY A 348 -31.27 14.77 25.07
C GLY A 348 -32.05 13.46 25.01
N GLU A 349 -33.36 13.52 25.27
CA GLU A 349 -34.28 12.40 25.08
C GLU A 349 -34.18 11.87 23.63
N VAL A 350 -34.00 10.56 23.50
CA VAL A 350 -34.12 9.85 22.22
C VAL A 350 -35.59 9.93 21.80
N LYS A 351 -35.88 10.56 20.66
CA LYS A 351 -37.21 10.55 20.07
C LYS A 351 -37.37 9.30 19.20
N GLU A 352 -38.49 8.60 19.41
CA GLU A 352 -38.91 7.46 18.61
C GLU A 352 -39.16 7.89 17.16
N ILE A 353 -38.54 7.21 16.19
CA ILE A 353 -38.63 7.54 14.76
C ILE A 353 -39.79 6.74 14.17
N THR A 354 -40.92 7.41 13.89
CA THR A 354 -42.10 6.77 13.29
C THR A 354 -42.08 6.81 11.76
N LEU A 355 -42.91 5.96 11.13
CA LEU A 355 -43.07 5.90 9.67
C LEU A 355 -43.49 7.26 9.08
N GLU A 356 -44.37 8.00 9.76
CA GLU A 356 -44.81 9.32 9.31
C GLU A 356 -43.64 10.32 9.25
N MET A 357 -42.72 10.22 10.21
CA MET A 357 -41.54 11.08 10.31
C MET A 357 -40.52 10.78 9.20
N ILE A 358 -40.37 9.50 8.85
CA ILE A 358 -39.56 9.05 7.70
C ILE A 358 -40.17 9.55 6.39
N GLN A 359 -41.50 9.48 6.24
CA GLN A 359 -42.19 9.98 5.04
C GLN A 359 -42.12 11.50 4.90
N GLU A 360 -42.20 12.26 6.00
CA GLU A 360 -42.02 13.71 5.98
C GLU A 360 -40.59 14.11 5.60
N THR A 361 -39.59 13.40 6.14
CA THR A 361 -38.18 13.58 5.80
C THR A 361 -37.92 13.25 4.33
N LEU A 362 -38.51 12.17 3.80
CA LEU A 362 -38.46 11.79 2.39
C LEU A 362 -39.12 12.83 1.48
N LYS A 363 -40.27 13.38 1.88
CA LYS A 363 -40.97 14.45 1.14
C LYS A 363 -40.11 15.72 1.06
N SER A 364 -39.41 16.06 2.14
CA SER A 364 -38.50 17.21 2.17
C SER A 364 -37.25 17.01 1.29
N THR A 365 -36.77 15.77 1.16
CA THR A 365 -35.55 15.44 0.41
C THR A 365 -35.82 15.22 -1.09
N THR A 366 -36.96 14.60 -1.43
CA THR A 366 -37.33 14.26 -2.82
C THR A 366 -38.28 15.26 -3.48
N GLY A 367 -38.92 16.14 -2.69
CA GLY A 367 -39.85 17.16 -3.16
C GLY A 367 -41.23 16.66 -3.60
N SER A 368 -41.53 15.36 -3.44
CA SER A 368 -42.80 14.73 -3.82
C SER A 368 -43.27 13.74 -2.76
N GLU A 369 -44.56 13.37 -2.78
CA GLU A 369 -45.08 12.33 -1.88
C GLU A 369 -44.62 10.95 -2.34
N VAL A 370 -44.00 10.22 -1.42
CA VAL A 370 -43.42 8.89 -1.66
C VAL A 370 -44.35 7.82 -1.06
N ASP A 371 -44.75 6.86 -1.88
CA ASP A 371 -45.50 5.68 -1.43
C ASP A 371 -44.63 4.85 -0.46
N PRO A 372 -45.13 4.53 0.75
CA PRO A 372 -44.35 3.85 1.78
C PRO A 372 -43.82 2.46 1.39
N ASP A 373 -44.42 1.83 0.37
CA ASP A 373 -44.05 0.49 -0.11
C ASP A 373 -43.32 0.53 -1.47
N ALA A 374 -43.17 1.71 -2.09
CA ALA A 374 -42.42 1.86 -3.33
C ALA A 374 -40.89 1.95 -3.09
N PRO A 375 -40.05 1.45 -4.02
CA PRO A 375 -38.62 1.60 -3.92
C PRO A 375 -38.19 3.07 -3.94
N LEU A 376 -37.44 3.50 -2.92
CA LEU A 376 -37.05 4.91 -2.73
C LEU A 376 -36.26 5.48 -3.92
N MET A 377 -35.48 4.64 -4.61
CA MET A 377 -34.71 5.01 -5.80
C MET A 377 -35.59 5.28 -7.02
N GLU A 378 -36.75 4.61 -7.12
CA GLU A 378 -37.74 4.85 -8.18
C GLU A 378 -38.61 6.07 -7.90
N SER A 379 -38.67 6.51 -6.63
CA SER A 379 -39.36 7.72 -6.17
C SER A 379 -38.49 8.99 -6.22
N GLY A 380 -37.35 8.95 -6.91
CA GLY A 380 -36.50 10.12 -7.17
C GLY A 380 -35.37 10.37 -6.18
N LEU A 381 -35.07 9.42 -5.28
CA LEU A 381 -33.93 9.50 -4.37
C LEU A 381 -32.64 9.07 -5.10
N ASP A 382 -31.68 9.99 -5.28
CA ASP A 382 -30.38 9.71 -5.92
C ASP A 382 -29.28 9.38 -4.88
N SER A 383 -28.06 9.10 -5.35
CA SER A 383 -26.93 8.74 -4.46
C SER A 383 -26.50 9.83 -3.49
N LEU A 384 -26.84 11.10 -3.75
CA LEU A 384 -26.57 12.21 -2.83
C LEU A 384 -27.73 12.34 -1.82
N GLY A 385 -28.98 12.23 -2.28
CA GLY A 385 -30.18 12.22 -1.44
C GLY A 385 -30.22 11.06 -0.45
N ALA A 386 -29.67 9.88 -0.80
CA ALA A 386 -29.54 8.75 0.13
C ALA A 386 -28.59 9.04 1.30
N VAL A 387 -27.52 9.80 1.07
CA VAL A 387 -26.57 10.21 2.12
C VAL A 387 -27.17 11.31 3.00
N GLU A 388 -27.91 12.24 2.40
CA GLU A 388 -28.59 13.32 3.12
C GLU A 388 -29.72 12.79 4.01
N LEU A 389 -30.55 11.88 3.49
CA LEU A 389 -31.59 11.17 4.24
C LEU A 389 -31.00 10.43 5.45
N ARG A 390 -29.90 9.68 5.25
CA ARG A 390 -29.20 9.00 6.35
C ARG A 390 -28.71 9.99 7.40
N ASN A 391 -28.13 11.11 6.99
CA ASN A 391 -27.64 12.13 7.94
C ASN A 391 -28.77 12.78 8.74
N GLN A 392 -29.91 13.04 8.11
CA GLN A 392 -31.08 13.60 8.78
C GLN A 392 -31.68 12.60 9.77
N LEU A 393 -31.81 11.32 9.40
CA LEU A 393 -32.25 10.27 10.31
C LEU A 393 -31.24 10.03 11.46
N GLN A 394 -29.94 10.11 11.19
CA GLN A 394 -28.88 10.02 12.20
C GLN A 394 -28.92 11.20 13.20
N ALA A 395 -29.26 12.40 12.73
CA ALA A 395 -29.42 13.57 13.58
C ALA A 395 -30.66 13.48 14.49
N VAL A 396 -31.71 12.79 14.04
CA VAL A 396 -32.93 12.56 14.81
C VAL A 396 -32.78 11.39 15.79
N ALA A 397 -32.11 10.30 15.38
CA ALA A 397 -31.91 9.09 16.20
C ALA A 397 -30.94 9.31 17.39
N GLY A 398 -30.12 10.38 17.34
CA GLY A 398 -29.15 10.73 18.37
C GLY A 398 -27.86 9.91 18.32
N ASP A 399 -26.89 10.25 19.19
CA ASP A 399 -25.53 9.65 19.24
C ASP A 399 -25.52 8.17 19.69
N GLY A 400 -26.67 7.61 20.07
CA GLY A 400 -26.83 6.23 20.54
C GLY A 400 -27.08 5.20 19.45
N VAL A 401 -27.51 5.61 18.24
CA VAL A 401 -27.86 4.70 17.14
C VAL A 401 -26.92 4.97 15.97
N SER A 402 -26.12 3.99 15.57
CA SER A 402 -25.15 4.13 14.46
C SER A 402 -25.76 3.61 13.16
N LEU A 403 -26.16 4.51 12.25
CA LEU A 403 -26.76 4.12 10.97
C LEU A 403 -25.70 3.77 9.91
N PRO A 404 -25.74 2.56 9.32
CA PRO A 404 -24.79 2.15 8.29
C PRO A 404 -24.93 2.99 7.02
N SER A 405 -23.83 3.17 6.29
CA SER A 405 -23.83 3.91 5.01
C SER A 405 -24.66 3.24 3.91
N THR A 406 -25.00 1.97 4.10
CA THR A 406 -25.84 1.15 3.21
C THR A 406 -27.31 1.13 3.62
N LEU A 407 -27.73 1.82 4.68
CA LEU A 407 -29.08 1.74 5.26
C LEU A 407 -30.21 1.83 4.21
N VAL A 408 -30.12 2.78 3.27
CA VAL A 408 -31.12 2.99 2.20
C VAL A 408 -31.12 1.86 1.16
N PHE A 409 -30.01 1.13 1.02
CA PHE A 409 -29.88 -0.05 0.15
C PHE A 409 -30.33 -1.34 0.84
N ASP A 410 -30.07 -1.44 2.14
CA ASP A 410 -30.45 -2.59 2.97
C ASP A 410 -31.96 -2.55 3.28
N HIS A 411 -32.55 -1.35 3.33
CA HIS A 411 -33.97 -1.09 3.59
C HIS A 411 -34.56 -0.17 2.51
N PRO A 412 -34.86 -0.69 1.31
CA PRO A 412 -35.21 0.10 0.12
C PRO A 412 -36.60 0.76 0.13
N THR A 413 -37.41 0.63 1.18
CA THR A 413 -38.73 1.30 1.31
C THR A 413 -38.86 2.05 2.65
N ALA A 414 -39.73 3.06 2.70
CA ALA A 414 -39.97 3.82 3.94
C ALA A 414 -40.47 2.93 5.08
N ARG A 415 -41.29 1.91 4.76
CA ARG A 415 -41.77 0.92 5.74
C ARG A 415 -40.66 0.04 6.30
N GLN A 416 -39.71 -0.37 5.46
CA GLN A 416 -38.55 -1.17 5.89
C GLN A 416 -37.58 -0.35 6.75
N LEU A 417 -37.45 0.95 6.51
CA LEU A 417 -36.69 1.86 7.37
C LEU A 417 -37.36 2.04 8.73
N ALA A 418 -38.69 2.18 8.80
CA ALA A 418 -39.41 2.25 10.07
C ALA A 418 -39.25 0.96 10.89
N ALA A 419 -39.40 -0.20 10.25
CA ALA A 419 -39.22 -1.50 10.89
C ALA A 419 -37.80 -1.73 11.44
N PHE A 420 -36.77 -1.13 10.82
CA PHE A 420 -35.39 -1.16 11.32
C PHE A 420 -35.27 -0.45 12.69
N PHE A 421 -35.99 0.66 12.90
CA PHE A 421 -35.98 1.38 14.17
C PHE A 421 -36.90 0.75 15.23
N GLU A 422 -37.96 0.04 14.83
CA GLU A 422 -38.82 -0.73 15.74
C GLU A 422 -38.14 -2.00 16.27
N ALA A 423 -37.32 -2.68 15.45
CA ALA A 423 -36.65 -3.92 15.83
C ALA A 423 -35.50 -3.73 16.85
N ASP A 424 -34.90 -2.54 16.92
CA ASP A 424 -33.80 -2.20 17.85
C ASP A 424 -34.31 -1.73 19.22
N ALA A 425 -35.61 -1.43 19.35
CA ALA A 425 -36.23 -0.92 20.58
C ALA A 425 -36.66 -2.02 21.58
N ASP A 426 -36.79 -3.28 21.15
CA ASP A 426 -37.50 -4.33 21.90
C ASP A 426 -36.64 -5.54 22.35
N ALA A 427 -35.30 -5.41 22.35
CA ALA A 427 -34.40 -6.48 22.83
C ALA A 427 -33.99 -6.28 24.31
N PRO A 428 -34.47 -7.10 25.26
CA PRO A 428 -33.98 -7.04 26.64
C PRO A 428 -32.55 -7.58 26.73
N VAL A 429 -31.66 -6.75 27.29
CA VAL A 429 -30.27 -7.09 27.61
C VAL A 429 -30.25 -8.25 28.60
N THR A 430 -30.06 -9.47 28.08
CA THR A 430 -29.79 -10.66 28.90
C THR A 430 -28.37 -11.10 28.61
N GLU A 431 -27.52 -10.97 29.63
CA GLU A 431 -26.17 -11.52 29.68
C GLU A 431 -26.22 -13.03 29.42
N ALA A 432 -25.86 -13.45 28.22
CA ALA A 432 -25.46 -14.83 27.93
C ALA A 432 -23.97 -14.82 27.57
N SER A 433 -23.18 -15.25 28.54
CA SER A 433 -21.74 -15.52 28.44
C SER A 433 -21.43 -16.46 27.27
N GLY A 434 -21.05 -15.88 26.14
CA GLY A 434 -20.22 -16.51 25.13
C GLY A 434 -18.86 -15.85 25.17
N ALA A 435 -17.92 -16.44 25.92
CA ALA A 435 -16.56 -15.94 26.02
C ALA A 435 -15.98 -15.71 24.61
N PRO A 436 -15.45 -14.52 24.27
CA PRO A 436 -14.69 -14.37 23.04
C PRO A 436 -13.46 -15.26 23.18
N VAL A 437 -13.37 -16.25 22.29
CA VAL A 437 -12.18 -17.08 22.16
C VAL A 437 -11.02 -16.13 21.93
N SER A 438 -10.14 -16.06 22.93
CA SER A 438 -8.93 -15.26 22.90
C SER A 438 -8.11 -15.64 21.67
N GLY A 439 -8.16 -14.79 20.64
CA GLY A 439 -7.24 -14.83 19.52
C GLY A 439 -5.85 -14.47 20.01
N ALA A 440 -5.12 -15.47 20.49
CA ALA A 440 -3.72 -15.34 20.85
C ALA A 440 -2.96 -14.74 19.66
N ARG A 441 -2.39 -13.54 19.89
CA ARG A 441 -1.40 -12.95 19.00
C ARG A 441 -0.20 -13.89 18.88
N VAL A 442 -0.13 -14.63 17.78
CA VAL A 442 1.11 -15.30 17.37
C VAL A 442 1.92 -14.31 16.54
N ALA A 443 2.67 -13.45 17.24
CA ALA A 443 3.80 -12.75 16.66
C ALA A 443 5.00 -13.71 16.62
N SER A 444 5.03 -14.58 15.62
CA SER A 444 6.22 -15.30 15.17
C SER A 444 6.03 -15.57 13.68
N SER A 445 7.08 -15.48 12.87
CA SER A 445 7.08 -15.77 11.43
C SER A 445 6.03 -16.82 11.05
N VAL A 446 4.84 -16.39 10.61
CA VAL A 446 3.73 -17.30 10.38
C VAL A 446 4.08 -18.09 9.13
N GLY A 447 4.57 -19.31 9.32
CA GLY A 447 4.53 -20.33 8.28
C GLY A 447 3.07 -20.52 7.90
N ALA A 448 2.78 -20.50 6.60
CA ALA A 448 1.45 -20.82 6.10
C ALA A 448 1.43 -22.33 5.83
N ASP A 449 0.63 -23.06 6.59
CA ASP A 449 0.54 -24.50 6.51
C ASP A 449 -0.68 -24.92 5.69
N ILE A 450 -0.50 -25.94 4.87
CA ILE A 450 -1.57 -26.55 4.09
C ILE A 450 -2.24 -27.61 4.97
N SER A 451 -3.48 -27.38 5.40
CA SER A 451 -4.20 -28.28 6.31
C SER A 451 -5.22 -29.19 5.61
N GLY A 452 -5.62 -28.86 4.39
CA GLY A 452 -6.50 -29.68 3.56
C GLY A 452 -6.28 -29.41 2.08
N ALA A 453 -6.49 -30.42 1.25
CA ALA A 453 -6.35 -30.32 -0.21
C ALA A 453 -7.36 -31.22 -0.92
N SER A 454 -7.80 -30.78 -2.09
CA SER A 454 -8.73 -31.46 -2.98
C SER A 454 -8.31 -31.23 -4.42
N ALA A 455 -8.29 -32.26 -5.24
CA ALA A 455 -7.92 -32.11 -6.64
C ALA A 455 -8.72 -33.06 -7.53
N GLN A 456 -8.93 -32.62 -8.75
CA GLN A 456 -9.39 -33.41 -9.88
C GLN A 456 -8.35 -33.28 -10.99
N LEU A 457 -7.70 -34.41 -11.26
CA LEU A 457 -6.64 -34.54 -12.25
C LEU A 457 -7.16 -35.29 -13.48
N PRO A 458 -6.45 -35.18 -14.63
CA PRO A 458 -6.76 -35.95 -15.81
C PRO A 458 -6.82 -37.44 -15.55
N ASP A 459 -7.58 -38.11 -16.41
CA ASP A 459 -7.82 -39.54 -16.34
C ASP A 459 -6.51 -40.37 -16.29
N GLY A 460 -6.53 -41.45 -15.51
CA GLY A 460 -5.33 -42.26 -15.22
C GLY A 460 -4.49 -41.77 -14.04
N CYS A 461 -4.64 -40.53 -13.59
CA CYS A 461 -4.05 -40.04 -12.33
C CYS A 461 -4.95 -40.45 -11.15
N GLY A 462 -4.48 -41.32 -10.24
CA GLY A 462 -5.30 -41.86 -9.13
C GLY A 462 -5.75 -40.84 -8.07
N ALA A 463 -6.62 -41.29 -7.16
CA ALA A 463 -7.24 -40.46 -6.12
C ALA A 463 -6.26 -39.84 -5.10
N LEU A 464 -6.73 -38.76 -4.44
CA LEU A 464 -6.15 -37.86 -3.43
C LEU A 464 -4.83 -38.22 -2.72
N GLY A 465 -4.61 -39.48 -2.33
CA GLY A 465 -3.31 -39.93 -1.81
C GLY A 465 -2.15 -39.70 -2.78
N GLN A 466 -2.45 -39.50 -4.06
CA GLN A 466 -1.48 -39.26 -5.12
C GLN A 466 -1.28 -37.79 -5.51
N VAL A 467 -1.96 -36.78 -4.94
CA VAL A 467 -1.72 -35.36 -5.31
C VAL A 467 -0.29 -34.92 -5.01
N TRP A 468 0.34 -35.53 -4.00
CA TRP A 468 1.75 -35.32 -3.64
C TRP A 468 2.70 -36.38 -4.23
N GLN A 469 2.17 -37.40 -4.88
CA GLN A 469 2.90 -38.50 -5.51
C GLN A 469 2.65 -38.70 -7.03
N PRO A 470 2.11 -37.77 -7.85
CA PRO A 470 1.96 -38.05 -9.28
C PRO A 470 3.35 -38.24 -9.92
N SER A 471 4.33 -37.51 -9.39
CA SER A 471 5.74 -37.54 -9.75
C SER A 471 6.40 -38.91 -9.57
N SER A 472 5.86 -39.78 -8.70
CA SER A 472 6.41 -41.12 -8.46
C SER A 472 5.78 -42.23 -9.31
N CYS A 473 4.66 -41.97 -10.02
CA CYS A 473 3.87 -43.03 -10.67
C CYS A 473 4.06 -43.15 -12.19
N GLY A 474 4.80 -42.26 -12.86
CA GLY A 474 5.15 -42.40 -14.28
C GLY A 474 3.95 -42.50 -15.25
N VAL A 475 2.78 -41.98 -14.87
CA VAL A 475 1.55 -42.07 -15.67
C VAL A 475 1.54 -41.02 -16.78
N ASP A 476 1.30 -41.46 -18.02
CA ASP A 476 1.02 -40.60 -19.17
C ASP A 476 -0.50 -40.46 -19.34
N ALA A 477 -1.03 -39.28 -19.00
CA ALA A 477 -2.46 -38.95 -19.11
C ALA A 477 -2.82 -38.23 -20.43
N VAL A 478 -1.87 -38.13 -21.37
CA VAL A 478 -2.13 -37.50 -22.67
C VAL A 478 -2.95 -38.45 -23.55
N ALA A 479 -4.06 -37.94 -24.05
CA ALA A 479 -4.92 -38.62 -25.00
C ALA A 479 -5.24 -37.71 -26.20
N GLU A 480 -5.82 -38.30 -27.24
CA GLU A 480 -6.48 -37.53 -28.29
C GLU A 480 -7.68 -36.75 -27.72
N VAL A 481 -7.99 -35.58 -28.30
CA VAL A 481 -9.13 -34.77 -27.86
C VAL A 481 -10.41 -35.63 -27.82
N PRO A 482 -11.10 -35.68 -26.67
CA PRO A 482 -12.37 -36.39 -26.54
C PRO A 482 -13.45 -35.85 -27.48
N ALA A 483 -14.27 -36.74 -28.05
CA ALA A 483 -15.30 -36.38 -29.03
C ALA A 483 -16.40 -35.47 -28.47
N ASP A 484 -16.59 -35.47 -27.14
CA ASP A 484 -17.51 -34.60 -26.41
C ASP A 484 -16.98 -33.17 -26.23
N ARG A 485 -15.70 -32.89 -26.52
CA ARG A 485 -15.11 -31.54 -26.50
C ARG A 485 -15.27 -30.83 -27.83
N TRP A 486 -14.56 -31.31 -28.85
CA TRP A 486 -14.71 -30.83 -30.23
C TRP A 486 -14.30 -31.92 -31.21
N SER A 487 -14.87 -31.87 -32.41
CA SER A 487 -14.55 -32.83 -33.46
C SER A 487 -13.17 -32.55 -34.05
N LEU A 488 -12.33 -33.58 -34.08
CA LEU A 488 -11.05 -33.51 -34.79
C LEU A 488 -11.24 -33.87 -36.27
N PRO A 489 -10.53 -33.18 -37.18
CA PRO A 489 -10.46 -33.61 -38.57
C PRO A 489 -9.74 -34.97 -38.70
N PRO A 490 -9.92 -35.70 -39.81
CA PRO A 490 -9.20 -36.94 -40.07
C PRO A 490 -7.68 -36.75 -39.96
N ALA A 491 -6.95 -37.86 -39.76
CA ALA A 491 -5.51 -37.85 -39.45
C ALA A 491 -4.75 -36.83 -40.33
N PRO A 492 -4.03 -35.87 -39.72
CA PRO A 492 -3.40 -34.79 -40.46
C PRO A 492 -2.35 -35.34 -41.44
N ARG A 493 -2.24 -34.71 -42.61
CA ARG A 493 -1.14 -34.99 -43.55
C ARG A 493 0.20 -34.73 -42.86
N SER A 494 1.28 -35.40 -43.31
CA SER A 494 2.59 -35.34 -42.65
C SER A 494 3.21 -33.93 -42.58
N ASP A 495 2.72 -33.00 -43.38
CA ASP A 495 3.12 -31.59 -43.48
C ASP A 495 2.31 -30.65 -42.59
N ASP A 496 1.14 -31.03 -42.09
CA ASP A 496 0.31 -30.17 -41.22
C ASP A 496 0.80 -30.20 -39.76
N VAL A 497 1.75 -29.33 -39.45
CA VAL A 497 2.35 -29.19 -38.12
C VAL A 497 1.36 -28.63 -37.10
N VAL A 498 0.48 -27.70 -37.50
CA VAL A 498 -0.47 -27.04 -36.59
C VAL A 498 -1.54 -28.01 -36.14
N ALA A 499 -2.13 -28.77 -37.07
CA ALA A 499 -3.16 -29.77 -36.73
C ALA A 499 -2.62 -30.90 -35.83
N ARG A 500 -1.35 -31.31 -36.00
CA ARG A 500 -0.72 -32.29 -35.10
C ARG A 500 -0.54 -31.76 -33.68
N ARG A 501 -0.13 -30.50 -33.55
CA ARG A 501 0.14 -29.82 -32.28
C ARG A 501 -1.10 -29.56 -31.42
N SER A 502 -2.30 -29.53 -32.00
CA SER A 502 -3.56 -29.31 -31.29
C SER A 502 -4.40 -30.58 -31.07
N ARG A 503 -3.91 -31.76 -31.49
CA ARG A 503 -4.67 -33.02 -31.51
C ARG A 503 -4.70 -33.77 -30.17
N HIS A 504 -3.79 -33.46 -29.26
CA HIS A 504 -3.59 -34.21 -28.02
C HIS A 504 -3.56 -33.29 -26.81
N GLY A 505 -4.00 -33.81 -25.67
CA GLY A 505 -3.99 -33.12 -24.38
C GLY A 505 -4.42 -34.05 -23.25
N ALA A 506 -4.34 -33.58 -22.01
CA ALA A 506 -4.84 -34.30 -20.85
C ALA A 506 -6.19 -33.72 -20.40
N PHE A 507 -7.24 -34.54 -20.33
CA PHE A 507 -8.62 -34.08 -20.11
C PHE A 507 -9.24 -34.68 -18.85
N LEU A 508 -10.11 -33.91 -18.19
CA LEU A 508 -10.94 -34.37 -17.08
C LEU A 508 -12.17 -35.12 -17.60
N ARG A 509 -12.56 -36.18 -16.88
CA ARG A 509 -13.84 -36.85 -17.09
C ARG A 509 -14.98 -36.10 -16.41
N SER A 510 -16.17 -36.18 -17.02
CA SER A 510 -17.45 -35.78 -16.41
C SER A 510 -17.48 -34.33 -15.90
N THR A 511 -16.93 -33.39 -16.68
CA THR A 511 -16.92 -31.95 -16.35
C THR A 511 -18.32 -31.33 -16.25
N ASP A 512 -19.33 -32.01 -16.80
CA ASP A 512 -20.70 -31.50 -16.85
C ASP A 512 -21.51 -31.82 -15.59
N GLY A 513 -21.05 -32.78 -14.78
CA GLY A 513 -21.70 -33.21 -13.55
C GLY A 513 -21.54 -32.18 -12.42
N PHE A 514 -22.62 -31.93 -11.68
CA PHE A 514 -22.62 -31.05 -10.52
C PHE A 514 -23.83 -31.31 -9.63
N ASP A 515 -23.62 -31.50 -8.33
CA ASP A 515 -24.71 -31.60 -7.36
C ASP A 515 -25.22 -30.20 -6.98
N CYS A 516 -26.08 -29.65 -7.84
CA CYS A 516 -26.62 -28.32 -7.62
C CYS A 516 -27.46 -28.22 -6.34
N SER A 517 -28.14 -29.30 -5.95
CA SER A 517 -29.00 -29.33 -4.77
C SER A 517 -28.22 -29.20 -3.48
N TYR A 518 -27.06 -29.87 -3.39
CA TYR A 518 -26.15 -29.76 -2.25
C TYR A 518 -25.66 -28.33 -2.04
N PHE A 519 -25.34 -27.61 -3.12
CA PHE A 519 -24.84 -26.23 -3.05
C PHE A 519 -25.96 -25.16 -3.03
N GLY A 520 -27.23 -25.55 -3.02
CA GLY A 520 -28.34 -24.60 -3.03
C GLY A 520 -28.46 -23.81 -4.33
N VAL A 521 -27.96 -24.37 -5.44
CA VAL A 521 -28.03 -23.79 -6.78
C VAL A 521 -29.21 -24.41 -7.53
N SER A 522 -30.05 -23.58 -8.15
CA SER A 522 -31.18 -24.08 -8.93
C SER A 522 -30.70 -24.85 -10.18
N PRO A 523 -31.45 -25.85 -10.68
CA PRO A 523 -31.09 -26.52 -11.93
C PRO A 523 -30.95 -25.57 -13.13
N ALA A 524 -31.78 -24.52 -13.18
CA ALA A 524 -31.73 -23.51 -14.23
C ALA A 524 -30.40 -22.74 -14.21
N GLU A 525 -29.97 -22.28 -13.03
CA GLU A 525 -28.70 -21.60 -12.83
C GLU A 525 -27.51 -22.53 -13.09
N ALA A 526 -27.52 -23.74 -12.50
CA ALA A 526 -26.46 -24.72 -12.69
C ALA A 526 -26.23 -25.02 -14.17
N SER A 527 -27.30 -25.13 -14.96
CA SER A 527 -27.23 -25.40 -16.38
C SER A 527 -26.65 -24.26 -17.23
N ALA A 528 -26.59 -23.03 -16.69
CA ALA A 528 -26.01 -21.83 -17.30
C ALA A 528 -24.68 -21.44 -16.66
N MET A 529 -24.21 -22.19 -15.66
CA MET A 529 -22.98 -21.94 -14.91
C MET A 529 -21.80 -22.65 -15.54
N ASP A 530 -20.64 -21.99 -15.66
CA ASP A 530 -19.42 -22.54 -16.21
C ASP A 530 -19.01 -23.81 -15.42
N PRO A 531 -18.71 -24.94 -16.09
CA PRO A 531 -18.16 -26.13 -15.45
C PRO A 531 -17.00 -25.86 -14.50
N GLN A 532 -16.15 -24.86 -14.79
CA GLN A 532 -15.07 -24.43 -13.89
C GLN A 532 -15.60 -23.93 -12.53
N GLN A 533 -16.71 -23.19 -12.50
CA GLN A 533 -17.34 -22.73 -11.26
C GLN A 533 -17.93 -23.90 -10.46
N ARG A 534 -18.54 -24.88 -11.16
CA ARG A 534 -19.10 -26.09 -10.54
C ARG A 534 -18.00 -26.91 -9.86
N LEU A 535 -16.90 -27.16 -10.59
CA LEU A 535 -15.74 -27.88 -10.07
C LEU A 535 -15.11 -27.16 -8.89
N LEU A 536 -15.01 -25.82 -8.95
CA LEU A 536 -14.46 -25.03 -7.85
C LEU A 536 -15.33 -25.07 -6.59
N LEU A 537 -16.65 -25.16 -6.71
CA LEU A 537 -17.54 -25.37 -5.56
C LEU A 537 -17.28 -26.73 -4.90
N GLU A 538 -17.23 -27.80 -5.70
CA GLU A 538 -16.97 -29.15 -5.20
C GLU A 538 -15.57 -29.31 -4.61
N ARG A 539 -14.53 -28.88 -5.34
CA ARG A 539 -13.13 -29.04 -4.91
C ARG A 539 -12.75 -28.04 -3.83
N GLY A 540 -13.25 -26.81 -3.90
CA GLY A 540 -13.07 -25.80 -2.85
C GLY A 540 -13.64 -26.28 -1.52
N TYR A 541 -14.90 -26.74 -1.51
CA TYR A 541 -15.48 -27.33 -0.30
C TYR A 541 -14.77 -28.61 0.12
N GLY A 542 -14.39 -29.48 -0.83
CA GLY A 542 -13.63 -30.69 -0.52
C GLY A 542 -12.31 -30.42 0.20
N ALA A 543 -11.60 -29.32 -0.13
CA ALA A 543 -10.37 -28.93 0.54
C ALA A 543 -10.62 -28.44 1.98
N LEU A 544 -11.70 -27.67 2.19
CA LEU A 544 -12.13 -27.21 3.52
C LEU A 544 -12.56 -28.39 4.40
N HIS A 545 -13.36 -29.30 3.84
CA HIS A 545 -13.81 -30.52 4.51
C HIS A 545 -12.63 -31.43 4.87
N ALA A 546 -11.64 -31.57 3.97
CA ALA A 546 -10.42 -32.33 4.26
C ALA A 546 -9.58 -31.72 5.41
N ALA A 547 -9.68 -30.41 5.64
CA ALA A 547 -9.09 -29.74 6.80
C ALA A 547 -9.93 -29.89 8.08
N GLY A 548 -11.07 -30.59 8.02
CA GLY A 548 -11.99 -30.79 9.14
C GLY A 548 -12.97 -29.64 9.37
N LEU A 549 -13.16 -28.74 8.39
CA LEU A 549 -14.12 -27.65 8.47
C LEU A 549 -15.47 -28.07 7.90
N GLU A 550 -16.49 -28.09 8.74
CA GLU A 550 -17.87 -28.37 8.34
C GLU A 550 -18.55 -27.11 7.79
N ARG A 551 -19.59 -27.27 6.95
CA ARG A 551 -20.26 -26.14 6.31
C ARG A 551 -20.85 -25.13 7.31
N ALA A 552 -21.39 -25.62 8.43
CA ALA A 552 -21.90 -24.75 9.49
C ALA A 552 -20.81 -23.86 10.11
N SER A 553 -19.57 -24.35 10.19
CA SER A 553 -18.44 -23.60 10.76
C SER A 553 -17.85 -22.54 9.82
N LEU A 554 -18.16 -22.63 8.53
CA LEU A 554 -17.68 -21.67 7.53
C LEU A 554 -18.53 -20.40 7.49
N ASN A 555 -19.80 -20.49 7.89
CA ASN A 555 -20.74 -19.39 7.84
C ASN A 555 -20.35 -18.30 8.85
N GLY A 556 -20.09 -17.08 8.37
CA GLY A 556 -19.56 -15.97 9.15
C GLY A 556 -18.05 -16.03 9.42
N SER A 557 -17.34 -17.06 8.96
CA SER A 557 -15.89 -17.18 9.18
C SER A 557 -15.10 -16.16 8.36
N LEU A 558 -13.95 -15.73 8.86
CA LEU A 558 -13.01 -14.87 8.12
C LEU A 558 -12.11 -15.70 7.20
N THR A 559 -12.70 -16.67 6.50
CA THR A 559 -12.00 -17.49 5.50
C THR A 559 -11.97 -16.74 4.17
N GLY A 560 -10.77 -16.45 3.66
CA GLY A 560 -10.59 -15.82 2.35
C GLY A 560 -10.60 -16.85 1.21
N VAL A 561 -11.00 -16.42 0.01
CA VAL A 561 -11.05 -17.19 -1.23
C VAL A 561 -10.15 -16.53 -2.28
N PHE A 562 -9.09 -17.23 -2.67
CA PHE A 562 -8.09 -16.76 -3.63
C PHE A 562 -8.01 -17.74 -4.80
N LEU A 563 -8.57 -17.35 -5.94
CA LEU A 563 -8.72 -18.25 -7.09
C LEU A 563 -7.77 -17.89 -8.22
N GLY A 564 -7.12 -18.89 -8.81
CA GLY A 564 -6.45 -18.78 -10.09
C GLY A 564 -7.35 -19.31 -11.21
N ILE A 565 -7.77 -18.44 -12.12
CA ILE A 565 -8.61 -18.81 -13.28
C ILE A 565 -8.28 -17.86 -14.44
N GLY A 566 -8.25 -18.38 -15.67
CA GLY A 566 -7.92 -17.56 -16.86
C GLY A 566 -8.53 -18.05 -18.18
N ALA A 567 -9.17 -19.23 -18.22
CA ALA A 567 -9.82 -19.71 -19.44
C ALA A 567 -11.29 -19.27 -19.48
N GLY A 568 -11.68 -18.56 -20.54
CA GLY A 568 -13.03 -18.02 -20.75
C GLY A 568 -13.88 -18.78 -21.76
N ASP A 569 -13.52 -20.02 -22.12
CA ASP A 569 -14.13 -20.79 -23.21
C ASP A 569 -15.65 -20.98 -23.06
N PHE A 570 -16.16 -21.01 -21.83
CA PHE A 570 -17.58 -21.22 -21.60
C PHE A 570 -18.45 -20.00 -21.96
N HIS A 571 -17.90 -18.79 -21.90
CA HIS A 571 -18.65 -17.57 -22.24
C HIS A 571 -19.22 -17.61 -23.67
N PRO A 572 -18.42 -17.85 -24.74
CA PRO A 572 -18.96 -17.97 -26.09
C PRO A 572 -19.92 -19.16 -26.25
N ILE A 573 -19.69 -20.29 -25.56
CA ILE A 573 -20.61 -21.44 -25.57
C ILE A 573 -21.98 -21.03 -24.99
N LEU A 574 -21.98 -20.33 -23.86
CA LEU A 574 -23.19 -19.87 -23.19
C LEU A 574 -23.95 -18.86 -24.05
N MET A 575 -23.25 -17.89 -24.63
CA MET A 575 -23.87 -16.86 -25.49
C MET A 575 -24.46 -17.43 -26.78
N ALA A 576 -23.87 -18.49 -27.34
CA ALA A 576 -24.39 -19.19 -28.51
C ALA A 576 -25.59 -20.10 -28.20
N SER A 577 -25.85 -20.40 -26.91
CA SER A 577 -26.95 -21.25 -26.48
C SER A 577 -28.24 -20.47 -26.25
N SER A 578 -29.37 -21.18 -26.15
CA SER A 578 -30.67 -20.59 -25.76
C SER A 578 -30.66 -19.92 -24.37
N LYS A 579 -29.66 -20.26 -23.53
CA LYS A 579 -29.49 -19.71 -22.17
C LYS A 579 -28.70 -18.40 -22.13
N GLY A 580 -28.07 -18.00 -23.24
CA GLY A 580 -27.29 -16.76 -23.33
C GLY A 580 -28.12 -15.49 -23.08
N ARG A 581 -29.45 -15.57 -23.19
CA ARG A 581 -30.39 -14.48 -22.89
C ARG A 581 -31.08 -14.61 -21.52
N GLY A 582 -30.74 -15.63 -20.74
CA GLY A 582 -31.32 -15.88 -19.43
C GLY A 582 -30.71 -15.00 -18.34
N VAL A 583 -31.40 -14.89 -17.20
CA VAL A 583 -30.97 -14.09 -16.03
C VAL A 583 -29.61 -14.52 -15.45
N TYR A 584 -29.22 -15.78 -15.65
CA TYR A 584 -27.95 -16.34 -15.17
C TYR A 584 -26.79 -16.18 -16.17
N SER A 585 -27.03 -15.60 -17.35
CA SER A 585 -26.01 -15.46 -18.40
C SER A 585 -24.80 -14.63 -17.95
N ALA A 586 -25.05 -13.55 -17.21
CA ALA A 586 -24.02 -12.66 -16.69
C ALA A 586 -23.19 -13.30 -15.56
N THR A 587 -23.83 -14.05 -14.66
CA THR A 587 -23.16 -14.65 -13.48
C THR A 587 -22.56 -16.01 -13.79
N GLY A 588 -23.07 -16.71 -14.80
CA GLY A 588 -22.68 -18.07 -15.15
C GLY A 588 -21.29 -18.20 -15.77
N SER A 589 -20.77 -17.16 -16.43
CA SER A 589 -19.48 -17.22 -17.15
C SER A 589 -18.44 -16.19 -16.69
N SER A 590 -18.79 -15.28 -15.78
CA SER A 590 -17.89 -14.23 -15.31
C SER A 590 -16.86 -14.76 -14.31
N HIS A 591 -15.57 -14.50 -14.55
CA HIS A 591 -14.48 -14.86 -13.63
C HIS A 591 -14.53 -14.10 -12.31
N SER A 592 -15.02 -12.86 -12.28
CA SER A 592 -15.12 -12.08 -11.04
C SER A 592 -16.15 -12.64 -10.06
N ILE A 593 -17.14 -13.37 -10.57
CA ILE A 593 -18.22 -13.95 -9.77
C ILE A 593 -17.77 -15.25 -9.08
N VAL A 594 -16.75 -15.93 -9.59
CA VAL A 594 -16.36 -17.27 -9.11
C VAL A 594 -15.91 -17.26 -7.65
N SER A 595 -15.05 -16.31 -7.27
CA SER A 595 -14.58 -16.16 -5.88
C SER A 595 -15.72 -15.74 -4.96
N GLY A 596 -16.55 -14.78 -5.39
CA GLY A 596 -17.72 -14.34 -4.64
C GLY A 596 -18.77 -15.44 -4.46
N ARG A 597 -18.96 -16.31 -5.45
CA ARG A 597 -19.91 -17.44 -5.40
C ARG A 597 -19.50 -18.47 -4.36
N LEU A 598 -18.20 -18.80 -4.28
CA LEU A 598 -17.67 -19.69 -3.25
C LEU A 598 -17.90 -19.11 -1.84
N SER A 599 -17.58 -17.82 -1.65
CA SER A 599 -17.85 -17.12 -0.39
C SER A 599 -19.33 -17.08 -0.05
N TYR A 600 -20.20 -16.74 -1.02
CA TYR A 600 -21.64 -16.64 -0.84
C TYR A 600 -22.29 -17.98 -0.46
N ILE A 601 -22.00 -19.05 -1.21
CA ILE A 601 -22.64 -20.37 -1.00
C ILE A 601 -22.19 -21.05 0.32
N LEU A 602 -20.96 -20.77 0.75
CA LEU A 602 -20.37 -21.33 1.98
C LEU A 602 -20.46 -20.37 3.18
N GLY A 603 -20.95 -19.15 2.98
CA GLY A 603 -21.13 -18.13 4.02
C GLY A 603 -19.83 -17.48 4.54
N MET A 604 -18.74 -17.53 3.77
CA MET A 604 -17.43 -16.99 4.20
C MET A 604 -17.35 -15.49 3.98
N GLN A 605 -16.71 -14.76 4.90
CA GLN A 605 -16.62 -13.28 4.90
C GLN A 605 -15.20 -12.73 4.73
N GLY A 606 -14.21 -13.58 4.43
CA GLY A 606 -12.85 -13.13 4.12
C GLY A 606 -12.69 -12.56 2.70
N PRO A 607 -11.48 -12.11 2.33
CA PRO A 607 -11.20 -11.56 0.99
C PRO A 607 -11.56 -12.56 -0.12
N ALA A 608 -12.26 -12.14 -1.17
CA ALA A 608 -12.69 -13.02 -2.26
C ALA A 608 -12.21 -12.49 -3.62
N VAL A 609 -11.12 -13.04 -4.14
CA VAL A 609 -10.43 -12.50 -5.33
C VAL A 609 -10.12 -13.60 -6.35
N SER A 610 -10.35 -13.28 -7.62
CA SER A 610 -9.97 -14.12 -8.77
C SER A 610 -8.78 -13.48 -9.49
N TYR A 611 -7.72 -14.25 -9.68
CA TYR A 611 -6.45 -13.87 -10.30
C TYR A 611 -6.33 -14.50 -11.67
N ASP A 612 -6.14 -13.67 -12.68
CA ASP A 612 -5.69 -14.09 -14.00
C ASP A 612 -4.27 -13.57 -14.23
N THR A 613 -3.31 -14.48 -14.14
CA THR A 613 -1.92 -14.25 -14.58
C THR A 613 -1.51 -15.36 -15.55
N ALA A 614 -2.46 -15.83 -16.36
CA ALA A 614 -2.30 -16.99 -17.22
C ALA A 614 -1.74 -18.20 -16.45
N CYS A 615 -0.63 -18.78 -16.92
CA CYS A 615 -0.06 -20.02 -16.39
C CYS A 615 0.35 -19.96 -14.90
N SER A 616 0.58 -18.76 -14.34
CA SER A 616 0.96 -18.59 -12.93
C SER A 616 -0.20 -18.29 -11.98
N ALA A 617 -1.45 -18.26 -12.45
CA ALA A 617 -2.62 -17.80 -11.69
C ALA A 617 -2.74 -18.42 -10.29
N ALA A 618 -2.63 -19.74 -10.18
CA ALA A 618 -2.73 -20.45 -8.90
C ALA A 618 -1.59 -20.10 -7.90
N LEU A 619 -0.37 -19.87 -8.41
CA LEU A 619 0.76 -19.47 -7.57
C LEU A 619 0.63 -18.02 -7.09
N THR A 620 0.15 -17.13 -7.96
CA THR A 620 -0.17 -15.75 -7.60
C THR A 620 -1.28 -15.68 -6.54
N ALA A 621 -2.34 -16.48 -6.72
CA ALA A 621 -3.41 -16.62 -5.72
C ALA A 621 -2.88 -17.16 -4.38
N SER A 622 -1.95 -18.13 -4.40
CA SER A 622 -1.29 -18.66 -3.20
C SER A 622 -0.46 -17.59 -2.48
N HIS A 623 0.27 -16.77 -3.24
CA HIS A 623 1.06 -15.67 -2.70
C HIS A 623 0.16 -14.62 -2.03
N ALA A 624 -0.96 -14.27 -2.68
CA ALA A 624 -1.95 -13.37 -2.12
C ALA A 624 -2.57 -13.92 -0.83
N ALA A 625 -3.00 -15.19 -0.82
CA ALA A 625 -3.54 -15.84 0.37
C ALA A 625 -2.53 -15.87 1.54
N THR A 626 -1.27 -16.19 1.25
CA THR A 626 -0.18 -16.15 2.25
C THR A 626 0.02 -14.75 2.79
N SER A 627 -0.11 -13.73 1.94
CA SER A 627 0.03 -12.32 2.34
C SER A 627 -1.14 -11.86 3.20
N ALA A 628 -2.38 -12.20 2.81
CA ALA A 628 -3.59 -11.91 3.57
C ALA A 628 -3.55 -12.57 4.97
N LEU A 629 -3.12 -13.83 5.06
CA LEU A 629 -2.91 -14.53 6.34
C LEU A 629 -1.86 -13.83 7.22
N ARG A 630 -0.76 -13.34 6.62
CA ARG A 630 0.30 -12.62 7.35
C ARG A 630 -0.13 -11.23 7.81
N LEU A 631 -0.99 -10.58 7.04
CA LEU A 631 -1.56 -9.28 7.37
C LEU A 631 -2.73 -9.39 8.36
N GLY A 632 -3.26 -10.60 8.58
CA GLY A 632 -4.40 -10.84 9.45
C GLY A 632 -5.74 -10.45 8.81
N GLU A 633 -5.80 -10.34 7.48
CA GLU A 633 -7.02 -10.07 6.72
C GLU A 633 -7.97 -11.29 6.69
N CYS A 634 -7.43 -12.48 6.91
CA CYS A 634 -8.18 -13.72 7.07
C CYS A 634 -7.48 -14.68 8.05
N GLU A 635 -8.25 -15.59 8.64
CA GLU A 635 -7.71 -16.63 9.55
C GLU A 635 -7.29 -17.91 8.80
N SER A 636 -7.95 -18.15 7.68
CA SER A 636 -7.72 -19.25 6.75
C SER A 636 -7.90 -18.74 5.32
N GLY A 637 -7.08 -19.22 4.38
CA GLY A 637 -7.16 -18.85 2.98
C GLY A 637 -7.39 -20.07 2.11
N LEU A 638 -8.59 -20.22 1.55
CA LEU A 638 -8.87 -21.18 0.49
C LEU A 638 -8.21 -20.70 -0.79
N VAL A 639 -7.24 -21.47 -1.28
CA VAL A 639 -6.62 -21.26 -2.59
C VAL A 639 -7.16 -22.32 -3.53
N ALA A 640 -7.56 -21.94 -4.74
CA ALA A 640 -7.87 -22.92 -5.77
C ALA A 640 -7.46 -22.44 -7.16
N GLY A 641 -7.14 -23.39 -8.04
CA GLY A 641 -6.81 -23.16 -9.43
C GLY A 641 -7.60 -24.11 -10.33
N VAL A 642 -8.13 -23.59 -11.43
CA VAL A 642 -8.86 -24.40 -12.41
C VAL A 642 -8.48 -24.02 -13.83
N SER A 643 -8.38 -25.04 -14.70
CA SER A 643 -8.27 -24.86 -16.14
C SER A 643 -9.00 -25.98 -16.84
N LEU A 644 -9.95 -25.62 -17.70
CA LEU A 644 -10.62 -26.51 -18.64
C LEU A 644 -10.35 -26.06 -20.08
N MET A 645 -10.38 -27.01 -21.01
CA MET A 645 -10.28 -26.79 -22.45
C MET A 645 -11.62 -27.20 -23.06
N LEU A 646 -12.48 -26.21 -23.31
CA LEU A 646 -13.82 -26.48 -23.86
C LEU A 646 -13.90 -26.20 -25.36
N LEU A 647 -13.03 -25.32 -25.87
CA LEU A 647 -12.98 -24.95 -27.30
C LEU A 647 -11.57 -25.13 -27.89
N PRO A 648 -11.47 -25.38 -29.22
CA PRO A 648 -10.19 -25.60 -29.89
C PRO A 648 -9.35 -24.33 -30.08
N ASP A 649 -9.95 -23.14 -30.00
CA ASP A 649 -9.37 -21.86 -30.42
C ASP A 649 -8.03 -21.54 -29.75
N VAL A 650 -7.95 -21.73 -28.43
CA VAL A 650 -6.71 -21.48 -27.67
C VAL A 650 -5.64 -22.51 -28.03
N SER A 651 -6.03 -23.79 -28.17
CA SER A 651 -5.10 -24.86 -28.57
C SER A 651 -4.56 -24.62 -29.98
N HIS A 652 -5.40 -24.18 -30.90
CA HIS A 652 -5.00 -23.80 -32.25
C HIS A 652 -4.05 -22.60 -32.24
N SER A 653 -4.37 -21.55 -31.48
CA SER A 653 -3.54 -20.34 -31.37
C SER A 653 -2.14 -20.67 -30.84
N PHE A 654 -2.05 -21.51 -29.80
CA PHE A 654 -0.77 -21.96 -29.26
C PHE A 654 -0.01 -22.90 -30.21
N ALA A 655 -0.72 -23.71 -31.00
CA ALA A 655 -0.11 -24.54 -32.04
C ALA A 655 0.50 -23.69 -33.16
N VAL A 656 -0.19 -22.63 -33.61
CA VAL A 656 0.31 -21.66 -34.59
C VAL A 656 1.54 -20.91 -34.06
N ALA A 657 1.51 -20.50 -32.78
CA ALA A 657 2.63 -19.86 -32.11
C ALA A 657 3.82 -20.80 -31.85
N GLY A 658 3.67 -22.10 -32.13
CA GLY A 658 4.71 -23.11 -31.93
C GLY A 658 5.00 -23.45 -30.47
N MET A 659 4.07 -23.18 -29.58
CA MET A 659 4.22 -23.44 -28.14
C MET A 659 3.95 -24.91 -27.78
N LEU A 660 3.14 -25.61 -28.58
CA LEU A 660 2.70 -26.98 -28.30
C LEU A 660 3.56 -28.04 -28.99
N SER A 661 3.76 -29.17 -28.32
CA SER A 661 4.45 -30.34 -28.87
C SER A 661 3.61 -31.00 -29.98
N ALA A 662 4.25 -31.48 -31.05
CA ALA A 662 3.54 -32.16 -32.14
C ALA A 662 2.94 -33.51 -31.71
N LEU A 663 3.50 -34.14 -30.67
CA LEU A 663 3.00 -35.38 -30.09
C LEU A 663 2.14 -35.11 -28.84
N GLY A 664 1.93 -33.85 -28.47
CA GLY A 664 1.25 -33.46 -27.24
C GLY A 664 1.93 -33.98 -25.98
N ARG A 665 3.25 -34.23 -26.00
CA ARG A 665 4.03 -34.71 -24.86
C ARG A 665 5.12 -33.72 -24.49
N SER A 666 5.21 -33.39 -23.21
CA SER A 666 6.25 -32.50 -22.69
C SER A 666 7.54 -33.28 -22.40
N HIS A 667 8.64 -32.91 -23.05
CA HIS A 667 9.97 -33.50 -22.84
C HIS A 667 10.87 -32.55 -22.03
N THR A 668 10.46 -32.19 -20.81
CA THR A 668 11.15 -31.19 -19.98
C THR A 668 12.63 -31.53 -19.75
N PHE A 669 13.53 -30.60 -20.07
CA PHE A 669 14.99 -30.74 -19.99
C PHE A 669 15.63 -31.81 -20.91
N ASP A 670 14.87 -32.43 -21.81
CA ASP A 670 15.36 -33.42 -22.78
C ASP A 670 15.60 -32.76 -24.15
N ARG A 671 16.58 -33.27 -24.91
CA ARG A 671 16.89 -32.79 -26.28
C ARG A 671 15.70 -32.89 -27.24
N ARG A 672 14.71 -33.74 -26.95
CA ARG A 672 13.47 -33.93 -27.71
C ARG A 672 12.42 -32.85 -27.45
N ALA A 673 12.65 -31.90 -26.54
CA ALA A 673 11.71 -30.82 -26.23
C ALA A 673 11.35 -30.01 -27.49
N ASP A 674 10.08 -30.08 -27.90
CA ASP A 674 9.53 -29.40 -29.09
C ASP A 674 8.31 -28.53 -28.79
N GLY A 675 7.95 -28.40 -27.51
CA GLY A 675 6.79 -27.66 -27.01
C GLY A 675 6.23 -28.32 -25.74
N TYR A 676 5.18 -27.74 -25.15
CA TYR A 676 4.49 -28.32 -24.00
C TYR A 676 3.16 -28.97 -24.39
N ALA A 677 2.64 -29.84 -23.52
CA ALA A 677 1.32 -30.46 -23.61
C ALA A 677 0.31 -29.69 -22.76
N ARG A 678 -0.88 -29.39 -23.29
CA ARG A 678 -1.96 -28.79 -22.49
C ARG A 678 -2.68 -29.86 -21.67
N GLY A 679 -3.17 -29.46 -20.49
CA GLY A 679 -3.93 -30.33 -19.60
C GLY A 679 -4.99 -29.57 -18.81
N GLU A 680 -6.06 -30.27 -18.44
CA GLU A 680 -7.11 -29.80 -17.57
C GLU A 680 -6.87 -30.22 -16.12
N ALA A 681 -7.19 -29.36 -15.15
CA ALA A 681 -7.14 -29.71 -13.74
C ALA A 681 -7.97 -28.74 -12.90
N CYS A 682 -8.45 -29.21 -11.74
CA CYS A 682 -8.98 -28.36 -10.69
C CYS A 682 -8.34 -28.77 -9.37
N CYS A 683 -7.59 -27.85 -8.74
CA CYS A 683 -6.89 -28.11 -7.48
C CYS A 683 -7.26 -27.03 -6.47
N ALA A 684 -7.53 -27.42 -5.23
CA ALA A 684 -7.86 -26.53 -4.12
C ALA A 684 -7.11 -26.97 -2.86
N TRP A 685 -6.69 -26.01 -2.05
CA TRP A 685 -6.06 -26.27 -0.76
C TRP A 685 -6.31 -25.12 0.22
N LEU A 686 -6.33 -25.47 1.50
CA LEU A 686 -6.52 -24.51 2.57
C LEU A 686 -5.18 -24.14 3.20
N LEU A 687 -4.86 -22.84 3.23
CA LEU A 687 -3.73 -22.29 3.97
C LEU A 687 -4.21 -21.77 5.33
N GLN A 688 -3.48 -22.10 6.39
CA GLN A 688 -3.72 -21.61 7.75
C GLN A 688 -2.40 -21.18 8.40
N GLY A 689 -2.46 -20.37 9.46
CA GLY A 689 -1.27 -20.08 10.24
C GLY A 689 -0.69 -21.33 10.91
N GLY A 690 0.63 -21.44 11.04
CA GLY A 690 1.27 -22.65 11.56
C GLY A 690 0.91 -23.06 13.00
N ALA A 691 0.22 -22.20 13.77
CA ALA A 691 -0.33 -22.56 15.07
C ALA A 691 -1.77 -23.12 15.00
N THR A 692 -2.51 -22.88 13.91
CA THR A 692 -3.91 -23.31 13.72
C THR A 692 -4.05 -24.63 12.98
N ALA A 693 -3.05 -25.05 12.19
CA ALA A 693 -3.06 -26.34 11.50
C ALA A 693 -2.82 -27.50 12.48
N ARG A 694 -3.89 -28.24 12.86
CA ARG A 694 -3.78 -29.40 13.77
C ARG A 694 -2.91 -30.55 13.21
N ARG A 695 -2.84 -30.70 11.88
CA ARG A 695 -2.00 -31.66 11.14
C ARG A 695 -1.68 -31.12 9.74
N PRO A 696 -0.61 -30.34 9.55
CA PRO A 696 -0.25 -29.81 8.24
C PRO A 696 0.20 -30.93 7.29
N VAL A 697 -0.29 -30.90 6.05
CA VAL A 697 0.12 -31.77 4.94
C VAL A 697 1.46 -31.30 4.35
N ALA A 698 1.65 -29.99 4.28
CA ALA A 698 2.88 -29.34 3.85
C ALA A 698 2.95 -27.90 4.41
N SER A 699 4.16 -27.32 4.47
CA SER A 699 4.38 -25.95 4.94
C SER A 699 4.93 -25.07 3.83
N ALA A 700 4.31 -23.90 3.59
CA ALA A 700 4.77 -22.90 2.65
C ALA A 700 5.86 -22.03 3.30
N LEU A 701 7.11 -22.23 2.89
CA LEU A 701 8.27 -21.52 3.42
C LEU A 701 8.43 -20.11 2.84
N GLY A 702 7.94 -19.88 1.61
CA GLY A 702 8.02 -18.59 0.95
C GLY A 702 7.32 -18.59 -0.41
N SER A 703 7.01 -17.39 -0.89
CA SER A 703 6.42 -17.15 -2.21
C SER A 703 6.89 -15.78 -2.72
N CYS A 704 6.96 -15.64 -4.04
CA CYS A 704 7.37 -14.39 -4.68
C CYS A 704 6.68 -14.27 -6.04
N VAL A 705 6.19 -13.08 -6.34
CA VAL A 705 5.62 -12.73 -7.64
C VAL A 705 6.44 -11.56 -8.18
N ARG A 706 6.94 -11.67 -9.42
CA ARG A 706 7.74 -10.63 -10.09
C ARG A 706 7.41 -10.57 -11.58
N GLN A 707 7.81 -9.47 -12.19
CA GLN A 707 7.81 -9.23 -13.62
C GLN A 707 9.26 -9.06 -14.09
N ASP A 708 9.57 -9.59 -15.27
CA ASP A 708 10.91 -9.51 -15.87
C ASP A 708 11.15 -8.16 -16.55
N GLY A 709 10.09 -7.38 -16.78
CA GLY A 709 10.18 -6.04 -17.37
C GLY A 709 10.29 -6.09 -18.90
N LYS A 710 11.03 -5.14 -19.50
CA LYS A 710 11.09 -5.00 -20.96
C LYS A 710 11.91 -6.16 -21.58
N SER A 711 11.26 -6.95 -22.42
CA SER A 711 11.82 -8.09 -23.16
C SER A 711 11.88 -7.81 -24.68
N ALA A 712 12.62 -8.63 -25.44
CA ALA A 712 12.76 -8.53 -26.89
C ALA A 712 11.46 -8.86 -27.65
N SER A 713 10.55 -9.59 -27.01
CA SER A 713 9.15 -9.82 -27.40
C SER A 713 8.26 -9.75 -26.16
N LEU A 714 6.94 -9.67 -26.35
CA LEU A 714 5.96 -9.82 -25.25
C LEU A 714 6.15 -11.12 -24.47
#